data_AF-A0A7G3ASK9-F1
#
_entry.id   AF-A0A7G3ASK9-F1
#
_cell.length_a   1.000
_cell.length_b   1.000
_cell.length_c   1.000
_cell.angle_alpha   90.00
_cell.angle_beta   90.00
_cell.angle_gamma   90.00
#
_symmetry.space_group_name_H-M   'P 1'
#
loop_
_entity.id
_entity.type
_entity.pdbx_description
1 polymer ?
#
loop_
_entity_poly.entity_id
_entity_poly.type
_entity_poly.pdbx_seq_one_letter_code
_entity_poly.pdbx_strand_id
1 'polypeptide(L)'
;MTEKNLKVGQRVEVTGKDVRGLIAYVGMTSFATGKWIGVILDEPKGKNNGTIKGNTYFSCQENHGTFVRPSQLVLLDESGNPIEDSSPDDKPRSRLSSSRLSLTGSRQSLTGSRSQLASPAGEKSTGTTAVDGKVTTAGDAPPSRIPEKRSMGPPESTLSSKRSSFVETGFLETLKPQFTPGQSLTSPSPALSAEDKLAVLQQQQEIESLKGQVKDLNEKLETLRMRRAEDKERLREFDKMKTQFEQLQEFKHKIMDAQTQLQRELQRARQEAKDAIEARDRHAEEMSDLAENVEMITLDKEMAEEKADTLQLELDQAKERIEELTLDLEIMKTEMQNRGNDGQPGVTTAYEYKQLEQQNARLRETLVRLRDLSAHNNHEIQKMHKELETKKSEVAELHRTKEKLSSTIDELEAQMVDLQEQVDAALGAEEMVEQLAEKKLELEDKVKSLQEEVAELEALEEVHEQLVEGNHELEMDLREELDMSLAAKREAIREKDAALETIVDRDQTILKFRELVQKLNEQLQDMREKVNQETTKLAKDTIAETIDFKQMFAESKAFTRAIDLQLRQIELTQANEHVRLLTAYMPDTFMNRGSDHDAILVILLVSRVVFKAGIIVNQARERFPQPTTFDRSAVLQAHDVHQFEFRSRLLHHVHNMQAIMHQFLFGLNTCTPEVLLKAGASLPEMVAQEKTIDGVVELLKANQLDENSSTENLEKCISFFNAMFSVLLASEQLMNETQFVRDCIASIGAACDSISTNATLVQTLIKGGDETSDSGLLLQYVIQNIESIRQQLKLVKRRLPQDTNVIKCNLSPKTIANLKQMSESLGKLMMVLFLVAKQVLHMVTVNTDSGDVTVPHTKLWDFLSAACDRIYEQDDRGPSQNMRTVLSAVNTDMSQLAQYLLDHEYEIMAVPVAVEKPVAPIVQRAQSIKKQLEETKTLTATLENREAEIRQLKLAAKMKQNELSEMQIRKDLAEKKLSVLQHDNEINMEKLQRKYDETLQLLKKKEKEFEETMDHLQSDIDTLENEKGALREKLKVHSSKKGDLKSTTAFDITASSPYIAQELSLLQRAFAEERAERMRLQASEYMKVLSSLEPIHVPKPPDNRIRDLEKQLRDVKHEWIMSMVKAGDIPEGNTKNTSIQKRLSDQENQLKQLRSDLKLRAESLASEILTEYLQRKPHRSAKSDFAKFPAVELTKAMRQQ
;
A
#
# COMPACT_ATOMS: atom_id res chain seq x y z
N MET A 1 -4.21 -11.41 26.62
CA MET A 1 -3.84 -10.63 27.81
C MET A 1 -3.40 -11.60 28.90
N THR A 2 -2.31 -11.33 29.58
CA THR A 2 -1.84 -12.09 30.76
C THR A 2 -2.63 -11.67 32.01
N GLU A 3 -2.90 -12.61 32.93
CA GLU A 3 -3.56 -12.27 34.20
C GLU A 3 -2.60 -11.55 35.16
N LYS A 4 -2.96 -10.35 35.64
CA LYS A 4 -2.28 -9.71 36.77
C LYS A 4 -2.44 -10.59 38.03
N ASN A 5 -1.34 -10.96 38.67
CA ASN A 5 -1.31 -11.82 39.85
C ASN A 5 -1.63 -11.06 41.17
N LEU A 6 -2.86 -10.54 41.25
CA LEU A 6 -3.37 -9.82 42.42
C LEU A 6 -3.56 -10.75 43.63
N LYS A 7 -3.18 -10.27 44.82
CA LYS A 7 -3.27 -10.98 46.11
C LYS A 7 -3.97 -10.13 47.17
N VAL A 8 -4.66 -10.79 48.10
CA VAL A 8 -5.22 -10.16 49.30
C VAL A 8 -4.09 -9.55 50.14
N GLY A 9 -4.31 -8.35 50.67
CA GLY A 9 -3.35 -7.54 51.43
C GLY A 9 -2.57 -6.50 50.62
N GLN A 10 -2.65 -6.49 49.29
CA GLN A 10 -1.94 -5.50 48.46
C GLN A 10 -2.64 -4.14 48.46
N ARG A 11 -1.85 -3.05 48.51
CA ARG A 11 -2.33 -1.67 48.33
C ARG A 11 -2.60 -1.42 46.84
N VAL A 12 -3.74 -0.79 46.55
CA VAL A 12 -4.19 -0.54 45.18
C VAL A 12 -4.91 0.79 45.04
N GLU A 13 -4.93 1.30 43.81
CA GLU A 13 -5.71 2.46 43.39
C GLU A 13 -6.79 2.03 42.38
N VAL A 14 -8.02 2.50 42.58
CA VAL A 14 -9.17 2.19 41.72
C VAL A 14 -9.21 3.18 40.55
N THR A 15 -8.86 2.70 39.37
CA THR A 15 -8.75 3.52 38.14
C THR A 15 -10.09 4.17 37.79
N GLY A 16 -10.07 5.45 37.43
CA GLY A 16 -11.27 6.24 37.11
C GLY A 16 -12.06 6.72 38.33
N LYS A 17 -11.49 6.63 39.55
CA LYS A 17 -12.08 7.18 40.78
C LYS A 17 -11.11 7.88 41.73
N ASP A 18 -9.79 7.71 41.58
CA ASP A 18 -8.77 8.26 42.49
C ASP A 18 -9.03 7.94 43.97
N VAL A 19 -9.47 6.71 44.26
CA VAL A 19 -9.59 6.21 45.63
C VAL A 19 -8.67 5.01 45.84
N ARG A 20 -7.89 5.08 46.91
CA ARG A 20 -6.91 4.07 47.33
C ARG A 20 -7.50 3.13 48.37
N GLY A 21 -6.93 1.94 48.47
CA GLY A 21 -7.35 0.93 49.44
C GLY A 21 -6.49 -0.32 49.45
N LEU A 22 -6.97 -1.34 50.14
CA LEU A 22 -6.35 -2.66 50.29
C LEU A 22 -7.26 -3.74 49.71
N ILE A 23 -6.68 -4.66 48.92
CA ILE A 23 -7.42 -5.85 48.44
C ILE A 23 -7.77 -6.73 49.65
N ALA A 24 -9.06 -6.95 49.90
CA ALA A 24 -9.56 -7.81 50.96
C ALA A 24 -10.15 -9.14 50.44
N TYR A 25 -10.50 -9.22 49.16
CA TYR A 25 -11.05 -10.43 48.54
C TYR A 25 -10.61 -10.58 47.08
N VAL A 26 -10.30 -11.82 46.66
CA VAL A 26 -9.96 -12.18 45.27
C VAL A 26 -10.65 -13.50 44.95
N GLY A 27 -11.69 -13.50 44.11
CA GLY A 27 -12.44 -14.73 43.83
C GLY A 27 -13.66 -14.56 42.93
N MET A 28 -14.44 -15.63 42.79
CA MET A 28 -15.74 -15.61 42.11
C MET A 28 -16.84 -15.19 43.08
N THR A 29 -17.78 -14.35 42.64
CA THR A 29 -18.89 -13.88 43.48
C THR A 29 -20.23 -14.48 43.04
N SER A 30 -21.22 -14.51 43.93
CA SER A 30 -22.56 -15.01 43.60
C SER A 30 -23.48 -13.94 42.98
N PHE A 31 -23.01 -12.69 42.86
CA PHE A 31 -23.78 -11.59 42.28
C PHE A 31 -23.37 -11.25 40.84
N ALA A 32 -22.16 -11.63 40.41
CA ALA A 32 -21.67 -11.43 39.04
C ALA A 32 -20.59 -12.46 38.66
N THR A 33 -20.65 -12.96 37.42
CA THR A 33 -19.73 -13.95 36.89
C THR A 33 -18.32 -13.38 36.63
N GLY A 34 -17.32 -14.26 36.68
CA GLY A 34 -15.90 -13.92 36.55
C GLY A 34 -15.18 -13.70 37.89
N LYS A 35 -13.88 -13.39 37.81
CA LYS A 35 -13.00 -13.09 38.94
C LYS A 35 -13.15 -11.61 39.32
N TRP A 36 -13.59 -11.35 40.55
CA TRP A 36 -13.80 -10.01 41.11
C TRP A 36 -12.83 -9.77 42.26
N ILE A 37 -12.47 -8.51 42.45
CA ILE A 37 -11.58 -8.04 43.51
C ILE A 37 -12.40 -7.17 44.47
N GLY A 38 -12.49 -7.59 45.73
CA GLY A 38 -13.06 -6.81 46.81
C GLY A 38 -11.96 -5.95 47.45
N VAL A 39 -12.20 -4.65 47.55
CA VAL A 39 -11.24 -3.67 48.07
C VAL A 39 -11.89 -2.92 49.24
N ILE A 40 -11.15 -2.80 50.34
CA ILE A 40 -11.46 -1.89 51.45
C ILE A 40 -10.76 -0.58 51.12
N LEU A 41 -11.54 0.47 50.87
CA LEU A 41 -11.03 1.81 50.57
C LEU A 41 -10.59 2.52 51.86
N ASP A 42 -9.57 3.37 51.74
CA ASP A 42 -9.06 4.17 52.86
C ASP A 42 -10.07 5.28 53.26
N GLU A 43 -10.98 5.64 52.35
CA GLU A 43 -12.04 6.66 52.52
C GLU A 43 -13.46 6.07 52.33
N PRO A 44 -14.51 6.69 52.92
CA PRO A 44 -15.91 6.22 52.83
C PRO A 44 -16.58 6.52 51.47
N LYS A 45 -15.90 6.19 50.36
CA LYS A 45 -16.35 6.36 48.96
C LYS A 45 -16.77 5.03 48.28
N GLY A 46 -16.87 3.96 49.06
CA GLY A 46 -17.33 2.64 48.65
C GLY A 46 -18.85 2.53 48.48
N LYS A 47 -19.33 1.32 48.18
CA LYS A 47 -20.74 1.02 47.90
C LYS A 47 -21.36 -0.02 48.84
N ASN A 48 -20.59 -0.57 49.79
CA ASN A 48 -21.01 -1.60 50.74
C ASN A 48 -20.03 -1.66 51.92
N ASN A 49 -20.21 -2.65 52.81
CA ASN A 49 -19.33 -2.96 53.95
C ASN A 49 -18.56 -4.29 53.78
N GLY A 50 -18.46 -4.81 52.54
CA GLY A 50 -17.95 -6.14 52.20
C GLY A 50 -19.03 -7.25 52.14
N THR A 51 -20.29 -6.92 52.46
CA THR A 51 -21.46 -7.79 52.28
C THR A 51 -22.31 -7.33 51.09
N ILE A 52 -22.73 -8.26 50.22
CA ILE A 52 -23.62 -8.00 49.08
C ILE A 52 -24.70 -9.09 49.02
N LYS A 53 -25.98 -8.68 48.94
CA LYS A 53 -27.17 -9.56 48.87
C LYS A 53 -27.18 -10.68 49.94
N GLY A 54 -26.76 -10.35 51.16
CA GLY A 54 -26.71 -11.27 52.31
C GLY A 54 -25.43 -12.14 52.41
N ASN A 55 -24.57 -12.15 51.38
CA ASN A 55 -23.30 -12.87 51.40
C ASN A 55 -22.15 -11.92 51.77
N THR A 56 -21.45 -12.21 52.87
CA THR A 56 -20.26 -11.47 53.33
C THR A 56 -18.99 -12.09 52.76
N TYR A 57 -18.21 -11.30 52.02
CA TYR A 57 -16.96 -11.73 51.38
C TYR A 57 -15.72 -11.23 52.13
N PHE A 58 -15.84 -10.03 52.71
CA PHE A 58 -14.89 -9.41 53.64
C PHE A 58 -15.67 -8.50 54.59
N SER A 59 -15.02 -7.94 55.60
CA SER A 59 -15.64 -7.04 56.58
C SER A 59 -14.88 -5.72 56.64
N CYS A 60 -15.61 -4.61 56.60
CA CYS A 60 -15.09 -3.26 56.76
C CYS A 60 -16.19 -2.31 57.25
N GLN A 61 -15.84 -1.03 57.47
CA GLN A 61 -16.82 -0.02 57.87
C GLN A 61 -17.82 0.27 56.73
N GLU A 62 -18.97 0.82 57.09
CA GLU A 62 -20.02 1.14 56.12
C GLU A 62 -19.51 2.18 55.11
N ASN A 63 -19.82 1.96 53.83
CA ASN A 63 -19.30 2.72 52.69
C ASN A 63 -17.77 2.68 52.49
N HIS A 64 -17.02 1.74 53.09
CA HIS A 64 -15.60 1.52 52.73
C HIS A 64 -15.39 0.35 51.74
N GLY A 65 -16.35 -0.56 51.59
CA GLY A 65 -16.23 -1.72 50.70
C GLY A 65 -16.60 -1.40 49.25
N THR A 66 -15.79 -1.86 48.31
CA THR A 66 -16.11 -1.85 46.87
C THR A 66 -15.70 -3.16 46.18
N PHE A 67 -16.30 -3.46 45.03
CA PHE A 67 -15.94 -4.58 44.16
C PHE A 67 -15.65 -4.08 42.75
N VAL A 68 -14.52 -4.50 42.19
CA VAL A 68 -14.02 -4.07 40.87
C VAL A 68 -13.42 -5.25 40.11
N ARG A 69 -13.20 -5.09 38.80
CA ARG A 69 -12.50 -6.09 37.97
C ARG A 69 -10.97 -5.91 38.07
N PRO A 70 -10.16 -6.97 37.85
CA PRO A 70 -8.69 -6.89 37.89
C PRO A 70 -8.04 -5.86 36.97
N SER A 71 -8.73 -5.45 35.89
CA SER A 71 -8.29 -4.40 34.96
C SER A 71 -8.47 -2.97 35.49
N GLN A 72 -9.30 -2.77 36.52
CA GLN A 72 -9.62 -1.46 37.13
C GLN A 72 -8.74 -1.16 38.35
N LEU A 73 -7.62 -1.88 38.49
CA LEU A 73 -6.69 -1.76 39.61
C LEU A 73 -5.25 -1.54 39.13
N VAL A 74 -4.64 -0.52 39.72
CA VAL A 74 -3.20 -0.25 39.71
C VAL A 74 -2.64 -0.72 41.05
N LEU A 75 -1.55 -1.50 41.03
CA LEU A 75 -0.84 -1.90 42.25
C LEU A 75 0.00 -0.71 42.73
N LEU A 76 -0.02 -0.45 44.03
CA LEU A 76 0.81 0.57 44.66
C LEU A 76 1.94 -0.07 45.48
N ASP A 77 3.10 0.57 45.49
CA ASP A 77 4.21 0.24 46.41
C ASP A 77 3.91 0.70 47.85
N GLU A 78 4.80 0.37 48.80
CA GLU A 78 4.66 0.81 50.20
C GLU A 78 4.80 2.34 50.39
N SER A 79 5.28 3.05 49.37
CA SER A 79 5.37 4.52 49.33
C SER A 79 4.15 5.19 48.67
N GLY A 80 3.21 4.41 48.11
CA GLY A 80 2.00 4.90 47.45
C GLY A 80 2.13 5.25 45.97
N ASN A 81 3.15 4.74 45.26
CA ASN A 81 3.37 4.96 43.83
C ASN A 81 2.89 3.76 42.98
N PRO A 82 2.39 3.96 41.76
CA PRO A 82 2.12 2.89 40.79
C PRO A 82 3.32 1.98 40.52
N ILE A 83 3.11 0.67 40.61
CA ILE A 83 4.09 -0.35 40.19
C ILE A 83 3.87 -0.67 38.71
N GLU A 84 4.81 -0.29 37.86
CA GLU A 84 4.86 -0.70 36.46
C GLU A 84 5.62 -2.04 36.31
N ASP A 85 4.94 -3.05 35.76
CA ASP A 85 5.51 -4.39 35.53
C ASP A 85 6.47 -4.38 34.34
N SER A 86 7.77 -4.19 34.59
CA SER A 86 8.81 -4.43 33.58
C SER A 86 8.97 -5.94 33.32
N SER A 87 8.50 -6.42 32.16
CA SER A 87 8.74 -7.79 31.70
C SER A 87 9.34 -7.81 30.28
N PRO A 88 10.32 -8.67 29.96
CA PRO A 88 11.18 -8.46 28.80
C PRO A 88 10.83 -9.35 27.60
N ASP A 89 10.78 -8.77 26.41
CA ASP A 89 11.30 -9.43 25.21
C ASP A 89 11.70 -8.40 24.14
N ASP A 90 13.01 -8.26 23.92
CA ASP A 90 13.56 -7.81 22.63
C ASP A 90 14.75 -8.72 22.30
N LYS A 91 14.69 -9.33 21.11
CA LYS A 91 15.81 -10.03 20.51
C LYS A 91 15.92 -9.69 19.03
N PRO A 92 17.09 -9.25 18.54
CA PRO A 92 17.13 -8.51 17.29
C PRO A 92 17.21 -9.43 16.07
N ARG A 93 16.64 -8.99 14.95
CA ARG A 93 17.01 -9.52 13.63
C ARG A 93 18.48 -9.18 13.35
N SER A 94 19.33 -10.20 13.25
CA SER A 94 20.60 -10.05 12.58
C SER A 94 20.39 -9.83 11.08
N ARG A 95 21.15 -8.91 10.50
CA ARG A 95 21.47 -8.88 9.07
C ARG A 95 22.97 -8.87 8.92
N LEU A 96 23.46 -9.61 7.93
CA LEU A 96 24.67 -9.25 7.20
C LEU A 96 24.32 -9.13 5.72
N SER A 97 25.17 -8.40 5.01
CA SER A 97 25.17 -8.00 3.60
C SER A 97 24.50 -8.95 2.59
N SER A 98 23.90 -8.45 1.49
CA SER A 98 24.46 -7.35 0.70
C SER A 98 23.46 -6.44 -0.03
N SER A 99 23.90 -5.19 -0.20
CA SER A 99 23.58 -4.22 -1.28
C SER A 99 22.22 -3.51 -1.36
N ARG A 100 22.33 -2.17 -1.37
CA ARG A 100 21.48 -1.13 -2.01
C ARG A 100 20.06 -0.85 -1.46
N LEU A 101 20.04 0.20 -0.62
CA LEU A 101 19.23 1.45 -0.73
C LEU A 101 17.69 1.43 -0.66
N SER A 102 17.16 2.61 -0.29
CA SER A 102 15.77 3.09 -0.34
C SER A 102 14.70 2.38 0.50
N LEU A 103 14.38 3.04 1.63
CA LEU A 103 13.04 3.55 1.99
C LEU A 103 11.81 2.64 1.84
N THR A 104 11.16 2.35 2.97
CA THR A 104 9.70 2.54 3.19
C THR A 104 9.40 2.33 4.68
N GLY A 105 8.39 3.03 5.23
CA GLY A 105 7.88 2.71 6.56
C GLY A 105 7.38 3.89 7.41
N SER A 106 6.18 4.40 7.13
CA SER A 106 5.22 4.69 8.21
C SER A 106 3.79 4.84 7.68
N ARG A 107 2.91 3.91 8.06
CA ARG A 107 1.54 4.20 8.50
C ARG A 107 0.96 3.01 9.25
N GLN A 108 0.13 3.29 10.25
CA GLN A 108 -0.65 2.31 11.00
C GLN A 108 -2.07 2.17 10.43
N SER A 109 -2.83 1.27 11.05
CA SER A 109 -4.30 1.19 11.09
C SER A 109 -5.05 0.71 9.83
N LEU A 110 -6.19 0.06 10.11
CA LEU A 110 -7.12 -0.55 9.18
C LEU A 110 -8.47 0.17 9.30
N THR A 111 -9.10 0.49 8.17
CA THR A 111 -10.57 0.61 8.01
C THR A 111 -10.89 0.46 6.52
N GLY A 112 -12.16 0.19 6.17
CA GLY A 112 -12.58 0.22 4.77
C GLY A 112 -14.08 0.14 4.56
N SER A 113 -14.57 0.82 3.52
CA SER A 113 -15.88 0.55 2.90
C SER A 113 -16.02 1.17 1.49
N ARG A 114 -15.96 0.28 0.49
CA ARG A 114 -17.01 0.06 -0.53
C ARG A 114 -17.67 1.26 -1.26
N SER A 115 -17.17 1.56 -2.47
CA SER A 115 -17.94 1.93 -3.67
C SER A 115 -17.00 1.85 -4.90
N GLN A 116 -17.16 0.96 -5.89
CA GLN A 116 -18.15 0.98 -6.98
C GLN A 116 -18.31 2.39 -7.59
N LEU A 117 -18.01 2.66 -8.87
CA LEU A 117 -18.25 1.86 -10.09
C LEU A 117 -17.18 2.05 -11.19
N ALA A 118 -17.09 1.10 -12.11
CA ALA A 118 -16.57 1.29 -13.45
C ALA A 118 -17.55 0.68 -14.47
N SER A 119 -17.86 1.39 -15.56
CA SER A 119 -18.63 0.87 -16.72
C SER A 119 -18.80 1.95 -17.81
N PRO A 120 -18.91 1.59 -19.11
CA PRO A 120 -18.67 0.28 -19.73
C PRO A 120 -17.82 0.32 -21.02
N ALA A 121 -17.36 -0.85 -21.47
CA ALA A 121 -17.01 -1.10 -22.88
C ALA A 121 -17.89 -2.23 -23.40
N GLY A 122 -18.54 -2.03 -24.56
CA GLY A 122 -19.45 -3.00 -25.16
C GLY A 122 -18.92 -3.53 -26.50
N GLU A 123 -18.74 -4.84 -26.61
CA GLU A 123 -18.27 -5.49 -27.84
C GLU A 123 -19.34 -5.59 -28.92
N LYS A 124 -18.92 -5.62 -30.20
CA LYS A 124 -19.60 -6.36 -31.28
C LYS A 124 -18.64 -6.96 -32.31
N SER A 125 -18.21 -8.20 -32.02
CA SER A 125 -18.40 -9.41 -32.86
C SER A 125 -18.14 -9.41 -34.38
N THR A 126 -17.57 -10.52 -34.84
CA THR A 126 -17.46 -11.06 -36.23
C THR A 126 -16.37 -10.47 -37.15
N GLY A 127 -15.60 -11.28 -37.91
CA GLY A 127 -15.41 -12.75 -37.83
C GLY A 127 -14.83 -13.42 -39.09
N THR A 128 -13.89 -14.37 -38.92
CA THR A 128 -13.29 -15.30 -39.95
C THR A 128 -12.53 -14.64 -41.12
N THR A 129 -11.49 -15.20 -41.77
CA THR A 129 -10.86 -16.55 -41.90
C THR A 129 -9.32 -16.46 -41.70
N ALA A 130 -8.56 -17.46 -41.19
CA ALA A 130 -8.05 -18.69 -41.84
C ALA A 130 -7.33 -18.46 -43.21
N VAL A 131 -6.15 -19.04 -43.53
CA VAL A 131 -5.28 -20.02 -42.82
C VAL A 131 -3.82 -20.05 -43.38
N ASP A 132 -2.88 -20.72 -42.67
CA ASP A 132 -1.53 -21.22 -43.09
C ASP A 132 -0.34 -20.27 -43.43
N GLY A 133 0.88 -20.84 -43.34
CA GLY A 133 2.11 -20.34 -43.99
C GLY A 133 3.35 -20.17 -43.10
N LYS A 134 4.40 -20.99 -43.28
CA LYS A 134 5.66 -20.94 -42.48
C LYS A 134 6.92 -20.94 -43.37
N VAL A 135 7.78 -19.91 -43.22
CA VAL A 135 9.20 -19.83 -43.68
C VAL A 135 9.34 -19.73 -45.23
N THR A 136 10.23 -18.93 -45.88
CA THR A 136 11.67 -18.62 -45.64
C THR A 136 12.14 -17.27 -46.29
N THR A 137 13.30 -16.76 -45.86
CA THR A 137 14.33 -15.93 -46.58
C THR A 137 14.05 -14.52 -47.18
N ALA A 138 14.73 -13.53 -46.58
CA ALA A 138 15.70 -12.56 -47.16
C ALA A 138 15.32 -11.48 -48.21
N GLY A 139 15.91 -10.27 -48.08
CA GLY A 139 16.01 -9.29 -49.18
C GLY A 139 16.05 -7.78 -48.83
N ASP A 140 17.13 -7.28 -48.21
CA ASP A 140 17.67 -5.89 -48.24
C ASP A 140 16.79 -4.64 -47.93
N ALA A 141 17.47 -3.48 -47.87
CA ALA A 141 16.97 -2.13 -47.57
C ALA A 141 17.90 -1.07 -48.27
N PRO A 142 17.90 0.20 -47.85
CA PRO A 142 17.02 1.35 -48.19
C PRO A 142 17.74 2.29 -49.22
N PRO A 143 17.65 3.66 -49.29
CA PRO A 143 16.76 4.67 -48.67
C PRO A 143 16.29 5.88 -49.58
N SER A 144 15.57 6.83 -48.96
CA SER A 144 15.75 8.31 -49.08
C SER A 144 15.02 9.21 -50.13
N ARG A 145 14.00 9.94 -49.61
CA ARG A 145 13.71 11.42 -49.74
C ARG A 145 13.20 12.13 -51.03
N ILE A 146 12.23 13.04 -50.79
CA ILE A 146 12.03 14.41 -51.39
C ILE A 146 11.42 14.43 -52.84
N PRO A 147 10.58 15.43 -53.27
CA PRO A 147 10.48 16.84 -52.81
C PRO A 147 9.09 17.50 -52.53
N GLU A 148 9.21 18.64 -51.82
CA GLU A 148 8.45 19.91 -51.74
C GLU A 148 7.18 20.23 -52.57
N LYS A 149 6.19 20.92 -51.94
CA LYS A 149 5.91 22.39 -51.94
C LYS A 149 4.66 22.69 -51.08
N ARG A 150 4.62 23.69 -50.18
CA ARG A 150 4.43 25.17 -50.31
C ARG A 150 3.21 25.60 -51.17
N SER A 151 2.38 26.61 -50.83
CA SER A 151 2.07 27.35 -49.58
C SER A 151 1.03 28.49 -49.85
N MET A 152 0.30 28.97 -48.84
CA MET A 152 -0.43 30.28 -48.74
C MET A 152 -1.69 30.55 -49.59
N GLY A 153 -2.67 31.25 -48.97
CA GLY A 153 -3.38 32.40 -49.60
C GLY A 153 -4.87 32.27 -49.96
N PRO A 154 -5.78 33.06 -49.36
CA PRO A 154 -7.17 33.27 -49.82
C PRO A 154 -7.28 34.48 -50.79
N PRO A 155 -8.48 34.77 -51.34
CA PRO A 155 -9.31 35.83 -50.73
C PRO A 155 -10.83 35.56 -50.75
N GLU A 156 -11.59 36.46 -50.13
CA GLU A 156 -13.05 36.42 -49.96
C GLU A 156 -13.82 37.13 -51.10
N SER A 157 -15.10 36.79 -51.30
CA SER A 157 -16.23 37.64 -50.86
C SER A 157 -17.49 37.59 -51.76
N THR A 158 -18.66 37.35 -51.14
CA THR A 158 -19.93 38.03 -51.47
C THR A 158 -20.96 37.81 -50.35
N LEU A 159 -21.33 38.91 -49.68
CA LEU A 159 -22.64 39.35 -49.15
C LEU A 159 -23.79 38.31 -49.07
N SER A 160 -24.65 38.24 -48.03
CA SER A 160 -24.95 39.15 -46.90
C SER A 160 -25.65 38.38 -45.74
N SER A 161 -25.94 39.03 -44.60
CA SER A 161 -26.56 38.39 -43.42
C SER A 161 -27.45 39.31 -42.57
N LYS A 162 -28.66 38.85 -42.18
CA LYS A 162 -29.18 38.77 -40.78
C LYS A 162 -30.71 38.53 -40.67
N ARG A 163 -31.09 37.68 -39.68
CA ARG A 163 -32.40 37.59 -38.95
C ARG A 163 -33.66 37.17 -39.76
N SER A 164 -34.72 36.57 -39.17
CA SER A 164 -34.99 36.13 -37.77
C SER A 164 -36.22 35.20 -37.64
N SER A 165 -36.27 34.37 -36.56
CA SER A 165 -37.49 33.78 -35.93
C SER A 165 -38.34 32.85 -36.84
N PHE A 166 -39.45 32.19 -36.43
CA PHE A 166 -40.32 32.26 -35.25
C PHE A 166 -40.97 30.86 -34.93
N VAL A 167 -41.97 30.79 -34.05
CA VAL A 167 -42.63 29.55 -33.55
C VAL A 167 -44.17 29.63 -33.74
N GLU A 168 -44.83 28.46 -33.79
CA GLU A 168 -46.21 28.21 -33.29
C GLU A 168 -47.49 28.55 -34.11
N THR A 169 -48.52 27.72 -33.85
CA THR A 169 -49.98 27.85 -34.13
C THR A 169 -50.53 27.75 -35.57
N GLY A 170 -51.80 27.34 -35.70
CA GLY A 170 -52.70 27.92 -36.73
C GLY A 170 -53.50 27.04 -37.70
N PHE A 171 -54.47 26.25 -37.21
CA PHE A 171 -55.85 26.12 -37.76
C PHE A 171 -56.16 26.01 -39.28
N LEU A 172 -56.69 24.83 -39.67
CA LEU A 172 -57.86 24.56 -40.56
C LEU A 172 -57.89 24.84 -42.10
N GLU A 173 -58.49 23.85 -42.79
CA GLU A 173 -59.44 23.91 -43.94
C GLU A 173 -59.03 23.95 -45.44
N THR A 174 -59.79 23.14 -46.22
CA THR A 174 -59.99 23.13 -47.70
C THR A 174 -58.75 23.10 -48.63
N LEU A 175 -58.56 22.10 -49.50
CA LEU A 175 -59.36 21.84 -50.71
C LEU A 175 -59.08 20.43 -51.30
N LYS A 176 -60.08 19.81 -51.96
CA LYS A 176 -59.93 18.62 -52.82
C LYS A 176 -60.33 18.94 -54.26
N PRO A 177 -59.60 18.40 -55.25
CA PRO A 177 -60.21 17.56 -56.29
C PRO A 177 -59.27 16.34 -56.64
N GLN A 178 -59.66 15.26 -57.34
CA GLN A 178 -60.95 14.73 -57.82
C GLN A 178 -60.80 13.23 -58.25
N PHE A 179 -61.87 12.65 -58.80
CA PHE A 179 -61.96 11.44 -59.66
C PHE A 179 -61.94 10.01 -59.06
N THR A 180 -63.13 9.39 -59.16
CA THR A 180 -63.42 7.95 -59.22
C THR A 180 -63.66 7.50 -60.68
N PRO A 181 -63.47 6.21 -61.02
CA PRO A 181 -64.62 5.32 -61.30
C PRO A 181 -64.42 3.88 -60.78
N GLY A 182 -65.40 2.96 -60.76
CA GLY A 182 -66.81 2.97 -61.20
C GLY A 182 -67.51 1.63 -60.83
N GLN A 183 -68.79 1.42 -61.24
CA GLN A 183 -69.59 0.22 -60.92
C GLN A 183 -69.99 -0.61 -62.16
N SER A 184 -70.05 -1.95 -62.03
CA SER A 184 -70.78 -2.90 -62.88
C SER A 184 -70.68 -4.35 -62.32
N LEU A 185 -71.53 -5.35 -62.60
CA LEU A 185 -73.01 -5.44 -62.72
C LEU A 185 -73.41 -6.94 -62.90
N THR A 186 -74.20 -7.54 -62.01
CA THR A 186 -74.87 -8.89 -62.15
C THR A 186 -73.92 -10.12 -62.27
N SER A 187 -74.32 -11.41 -62.14
CA SER A 187 -75.65 -12.09 -62.14
C SER A 187 -75.62 -13.35 -61.18
N PRO A 188 -76.59 -14.31 -61.15
CA PRO A 188 -77.07 -14.92 -59.89
C PRO A 188 -76.54 -16.32 -59.48
N SER A 189 -76.76 -16.68 -58.21
CA SER A 189 -76.73 -18.05 -57.66
C SER A 189 -77.53 -18.14 -56.33
N PRO A 190 -77.87 -19.35 -55.82
CA PRO A 190 -79.13 -19.59 -55.12
C PRO A 190 -79.14 -19.29 -53.60
N ALA A 191 -80.35 -19.35 -53.01
CA ALA A 191 -80.59 -19.14 -51.59
C ALA A 191 -80.02 -20.27 -50.71
N LEU A 192 -79.54 -19.88 -49.52
CA LEU A 192 -79.06 -20.77 -48.44
C LEU A 192 -79.85 -20.53 -47.14
N SER A 193 -79.68 -21.42 -46.16
CA SER A 193 -80.58 -21.60 -45.01
C SER A 193 -80.56 -20.42 -44.03
N ALA A 194 -81.55 -20.38 -43.14
CA ALA A 194 -81.57 -19.46 -42.00
C ALA A 194 -80.44 -19.74 -40.98
N GLU A 195 -79.96 -20.98 -40.92
CA GLU A 195 -78.92 -21.41 -39.99
C GLU A 195 -77.54 -20.84 -40.36
N ASP A 196 -77.20 -20.79 -41.65
CA ASP A 196 -75.96 -20.17 -42.14
C ASP A 196 -75.86 -18.69 -41.72
N LYS A 197 -77.00 -17.98 -41.70
CA LYS A 197 -77.04 -16.58 -41.25
C LYS A 197 -76.74 -16.43 -39.76
N LEU A 198 -77.12 -17.41 -38.93
CA LEU A 198 -76.81 -17.38 -37.50
C LEU A 198 -75.33 -17.69 -37.25
N ALA A 199 -74.77 -18.66 -37.95
CA ALA A 199 -73.34 -19.00 -37.89
C ALA A 199 -72.46 -17.82 -38.35
N VAL A 200 -72.82 -17.15 -39.46
CA VAL A 200 -72.13 -15.93 -39.91
C VAL A 200 -72.27 -14.80 -38.88
N LEU A 201 -73.43 -14.61 -38.25
CA LEU A 201 -73.61 -13.57 -37.22
C LEU A 201 -72.73 -13.85 -35.98
N GLN A 202 -72.64 -15.10 -35.54
CA GLN A 202 -71.78 -15.50 -34.43
C GLN A 202 -70.29 -15.32 -34.75
N GLN A 203 -69.83 -15.74 -35.94
CA GLN A 203 -68.46 -15.44 -36.39
C GLN A 203 -68.21 -13.93 -36.49
N GLN A 204 -69.20 -13.14 -36.88
CA GLN A 204 -69.08 -11.68 -36.99
C GLN A 204 -68.95 -11.03 -35.61
N GLN A 205 -69.69 -11.50 -34.59
CA GLN A 205 -69.51 -11.09 -33.19
C GLN A 205 -68.18 -11.56 -32.61
N GLU A 206 -67.71 -12.77 -32.93
CA GLU A 206 -66.41 -13.27 -32.47
C GLU A 206 -65.24 -12.48 -33.08
N ILE A 207 -65.31 -12.17 -34.38
CA ILE A 207 -64.37 -11.27 -35.06
C ILE A 207 -64.40 -9.86 -34.46
N GLU A 208 -65.56 -9.36 -34.02
CA GLU A 208 -65.69 -8.05 -33.38
C GLU A 208 -65.11 -8.04 -31.95
N SER A 209 -65.34 -9.11 -31.18
CA SER A 209 -64.70 -9.37 -29.89
C SER A 209 -63.17 -9.45 -30.01
N LEU A 210 -62.66 -10.21 -30.99
CA LEU A 210 -61.23 -10.33 -31.27
C LEU A 210 -60.62 -8.99 -31.74
N LYS A 211 -61.35 -8.19 -32.52
CA LYS A 211 -60.92 -6.80 -32.84
C LYS A 211 -60.86 -5.92 -31.60
N GLY A 212 -61.80 -6.06 -30.67
CA GLY A 212 -61.75 -5.42 -29.36
C GLY A 212 -60.49 -5.81 -28.58
N GLN A 213 -60.22 -7.11 -28.45
CA GLN A 213 -59.01 -7.60 -27.79
C GLN A 213 -57.72 -7.15 -28.47
N VAL A 214 -57.67 -7.10 -29.81
CA VAL A 214 -56.53 -6.56 -30.57
C VAL A 214 -56.36 -5.05 -30.38
N LYS A 215 -57.45 -4.29 -30.18
CA LYS A 215 -57.40 -2.86 -29.82
C LYS A 215 -56.86 -2.67 -28.41
N ASP A 216 -57.40 -3.39 -27.42
CA ASP A 216 -56.93 -3.38 -26.03
C ASP A 216 -55.46 -3.81 -25.91
N LEU A 217 -55.02 -4.81 -26.68
CA LEU A 217 -53.65 -5.27 -26.72
C LEU A 217 -52.73 -4.26 -27.40
N ASN A 218 -53.18 -3.55 -28.45
CA ASN A 218 -52.43 -2.44 -29.04
C ASN A 218 -52.32 -1.26 -28.07
N GLU A 219 -53.37 -0.91 -27.32
CA GLU A 219 -53.32 0.15 -26.30
C GLU A 219 -52.40 -0.22 -25.13
N LYS A 220 -52.42 -1.49 -24.69
CA LYS A 220 -51.44 -2.04 -23.72
C LYS A 220 -50.01 -2.07 -24.27
N LEU A 221 -49.83 -2.35 -25.56
CA LEU A 221 -48.52 -2.36 -26.21
C LEU A 221 -47.98 -0.93 -26.43
N GLU A 222 -48.85 0.04 -26.71
CA GLU A 222 -48.48 1.45 -26.88
C GLU A 222 -48.19 2.12 -25.53
N THR A 223 -48.96 1.83 -24.48
CA THR A 223 -48.62 2.24 -23.10
C THR A 223 -47.32 1.60 -22.61
N LEU A 224 -47.01 0.36 -22.99
CA LEU A 224 -45.69 -0.24 -22.75
C LEU A 224 -44.58 0.36 -23.61
N ARG A 225 -44.86 0.87 -24.82
CA ARG A 225 -43.92 1.66 -25.63
C ARG A 225 -43.63 3.02 -24.98
N MET A 226 -44.67 3.74 -24.56
CA MET A 226 -44.56 4.99 -23.81
C MET A 226 -43.73 4.79 -22.54
N ARG A 227 -44.04 3.78 -21.73
CA ARG A 227 -43.26 3.47 -20.53
C ARG A 227 -41.80 3.12 -20.83
N ARG A 228 -41.53 2.36 -21.90
CA ARG A 228 -40.14 2.13 -22.37
C ARG A 228 -39.45 3.39 -22.91
N ALA A 229 -40.21 4.36 -23.43
CA ALA A 229 -39.67 5.65 -23.86
C ALA A 229 -39.30 6.51 -22.64
N GLU A 230 -40.20 6.61 -21.65
CA GLU A 230 -39.92 7.27 -20.37
C GLU A 230 -38.75 6.63 -19.63
N ASP A 231 -38.72 5.30 -19.49
CA ASP A 231 -37.64 4.61 -18.78
C ASP A 231 -36.30 4.75 -19.52
N LYS A 232 -36.32 4.92 -20.85
CA LYS A 232 -35.15 5.27 -21.67
C LYS A 232 -34.75 6.74 -21.56
N GLU A 233 -35.71 7.65 -21.33
CA GLU A 233 -35.44 9.06 -21.02
C GLU A 233 -34.79 9.17 -19.63
N ARG A 234 -35.37 8.52 -18.61
CA ARG A 234 -34.80 8.40 -17.25
C ARG A 234 -33.40 7.79 -17.29
N LEU A 235 -33.15 6.77 -18.12
CA LEU A 235 -31.81 6.21 -18.27
C LEU A 235 -30.81 7.24 -18.83
N ARG A 236 -31.22 8.05 -19.81
CA ARG A 236 -30.39 9.15 -20.35
C ARG A 236 -30.17 10.27 -19.35
N GLU A 237 -31.14 10.55 -18.49
CA GLU A 237 -30.99 11.53 -17.40
C GLU A 237 -30.05 11.01 -16.32
N PHE A 238 -30.15 9.72 -15.97
CA PHE A 238 -29.21 9.05 -15.09
C PHE A 238 -27.80 9.00 -15.69
N ASP A 239 -27.64 8.68 -16.97
CA ASP A 239 -26.35 8.71 -17.67
C ASP A 239 -25.75 10.14 -17.67
N LYS A 240 -26.57 11.18 -17.93
CA LYS A 240 -26.13 12.59 -17.80
C LYS A 240 -25.67 12.92 -16.38
N MET A 241 -26.45 12.55 -15.35
CA MET A 241 -26.07 12.78 -13.95
C MET A 241 -24.81 12.01 -13.57
N LYS A 242 -24.64 10.77 -14.06
CA LYS A 242 -23.43 9.96 -13.89
C LYS A 242 -22.23 10.65 -14.51
N THR A 243 -22.33 11.12 -15.76
CA THR A 243 -21.25 11.88 -16.41
C THR A 243 -20.95 13.20 -15.71
N GLN A 244 -21.96 13.91 -15.20
CA GLN A 244 -21.76 15.12 -14.38
C GLN A 244 -21.07 14.79 -13.04
N PHE A 245 -21.43 13.69 -12.38
CA PHE A 245 -20.79 13.22 -11.16
C PHE A 245 -19.34 12.78 -11.41
N GLU A 246 -19.08 12.07 -12.51
CA GLU A 246 -17.73 11.68 -12.95
C GLU A 246 -16.87 12.93 -13.23
N GLN A 247 -17.43 13.94 -13.91
CA GLN A 247 -16.76 15.23 -14.14
C GLN A 247 -16.49 16.00 -12.84
N LEU A 248 -17.43 16.01 -11.89
CA LEU A 248 -17.24 16.63 -10.57
C LEU A 248 -16.23 15.85 -9.70
N GLN A 249 -16.17 14.53 -9.83
CA GLN A 249 -15.21 13.68 -9.14
C GLN A 249 -13.80 13.86 -9.73
N GLU A 250 -13.67 13.97 -11.05
CA GLU A 250 -12.45 14.42 -11.72
C GLU A 250 -12.04 15.83 -11.29
N PHE A 251 -12.98 16.77 -11.18
CA PHE A 251 -12.70 18.14 -10.77
C PHE A 251 -12.24 18.20 -9.31
N LYS A 252 -12.85 17.42 -8.42
CA LYS A 252 -12.37 17.22 -7.05
C LYS A 252 -10.96 16.62 -7.02
N HIS A 253 -10.67 15.61 -7.86
CA HIS A 253 -9.32 15.05 -7.93
C HIS A 253 -8.31 16.10 -8.40
N LYS A 254 -8.62 16.86 -9.45
CA LYS A 254 -7.78 17.96 -9.96
C LYS A 254 -7.56 19.06 -8.92
N ILE A 255 -8.57 19.36 -8.08
CA ILE A 255 -8.43 20.29 -6.95
C ILE A 255 -7.54 19.69 -5.85
N MET A 256 -7.68 18.40 -5.51
CA MET A 256 -6.81 17.75 -4.50
C MET A 256 -5.36 17.61 -4.98
N ASP A 257 -5.15 17.32 -6.27
CA ASP A 257 -3.83 17.33 -6.90
C ASP A 257 -3.24 18.74 -6.93
N ALA A 258 -4.03 19.77 -7.28
CA ALA A 258 -3.61 21.17 -7.23
C ALA A 258 -3.31 21.65 -5.80
N GLN A 259 -4.13 21.25 -4.81
CA GLN A 259 -3.93 21.58 -3.39
C GLN A 259 -2.65 20.92 -2.86
N THR A 260 -2.42 19.64 -3.13
CA THR A 260 -1.18 18.97 -2.73
C THR A 260 0.04 19.40 -3.56
N GLN A 261 -0.14 19.96 -4.76
CA GLN A 261 0.91 20.64 -5.50
C GLN A 261 1.24 22.00 -4.86
N LEU A 262 0.25 22.87 -4.61
CA LEU A 262 0.43 24.13 -3.90
C LEU A 262 1.06 23.92 -2.52
N GLN A 263 0.66 22.90 -1.77
CA GLN A 263 1.24 22.61 -0.46
C GLN A 263 2.72 22.20 -0.55
N ARG A 264 3.12 21.46 -1.59
CA ARG A 264 4.54 21.15 -1.88
C ARG A 264 5.31 22.36 -2.41
N GLU A 265 4.68 23.22 -3.21
CA GLU A 265 5.28 24.44 -3.74
C GLU A 265 5.45 25.51 -2.67
N LEU A 266 4.50 25.64 -1.74
CA LEU A 266 4.60 26.46 -0.54
C LEU A 266 5.66 25.91 0.44
N GLN A 267 5.75 24.59 0.60
CA GLN A 267 6.83 23.97 1.39
C GLN A 267 8.21 24.17 0.73
N ARG A 268 8.30 24.07 -0.61
CA ARG A 268 9.51 24.40 -1.37
C ARG A 268 9.87 25.88 -1.24
N ALA A 269 8.91 26.79 -1.43
CA ALA A 269 9.14 28.23 -1.31
C ALA A 269 9.56 28.62 0.12
N ARG A 270 9.02 27.96 1.16
CA ARG A 270 9.51 28.11 2.54
C ARG A 270 10.93 27.59 2.73
N GLN A 271 11.31 26.50 2.07
CA GLN A 271 12.69 26.01 2.08
C GLN A 271 13.63 26.93 1.29
N GLU A 272 13.26 27.36 0.09
CA GLU A 272 14.05 28.29 -0.74
C GLU A 272 14.19 29.66 -0.07
N ALA A 273 13.16 30.15 0.62
CA ALA A 273 13.26 31.35 1.47
C ALA A 273 14.19 31.13 2.68
N LYS A 274 14.17 29.95 3.31
CA LYS A 274 15.10 29.60 4.40
C LYS A 274 16.54 29.49 3.91
N ASP A 275 16.77 28.83 2.77
CA ASP A 275 18.07 28.69 2.12
C ASP A 275 18.60 30.06 1.64
N ALA A 276 17.71 30.96 1.21
CA ALA A 276 18.04 32.34 0.85
C ALA A 276 18.34 33.22 2.07
N ILE A 277 17.64 33.02 3.20
CA ILE A 277 18.00 33.65 4.49
C ILE A 277 19.37 33.13 4.95
N GLU A 278 19.60 31.81 4.94
CA GLU A 278 20.90 31.22 5.28
C GLU A 278 22.02 31.64 4.33
N ALA A 279 21.72 31.99 3.07
CA ALA A 279 22.68 32.57 2.13
C ALA A 279 22.92 34.06 2.38
N ARG A 280 21.86 34.84 2.68
CA ARG A 280 21.97 36.24 3.10
C ARG A 280 22.79 36.36 4.39
N ASP A 281 22.57 35.46 5.34
CA ASP A 281 23.21 35.48 6.64
C ASP A 281 24.69 35.08 6.52
N ARG A 282 25.02 34.09 5.68
CA ARG A 282 26.42 33.81 5.30
C ARG A 282 27.07 34.98 4.56
N HIS A 283 26.37 35.67 3.66
CA HIS A 283 26.90 36.89 3.03
C HIS A 283 27.01 38.07 4.01
N ALA A 284 26.20 38.10 5.08
CA ALA A 284 26.33 39.08 6.16
C ALA A 284 27.52 38.75 7.07
N GLU A 285 27.78 37.47 7.35
CA GLU A 285 29.01 36.99 8.01
C GLU A 285 30.24 37.31 7.14
N GLU A 286 30.25 36.95 5.84
CA GLU A 286 31.33 37.30 4.90
C GLU A 286 31.57 38.82 4.79
N MET A 287 30.51 39.63 4.83
CA MET A 287 30.62 41.10 4.86
C MET A 287 31.04 41.64 6.23
N SER A 288 30.76 40.94 7.34
CA SER A 288 31.25 41.27 8.68
C SER A 288 32.74 40.94 8.78
N ASP A 289 33.17 39.77 8.34
CA ASP A 289 34.58 39.40 8.20
C ASP A 289 35.32 40.42 7.32
N LEU A 290 34.73 40.85 6.20
CA LEU A 290 35.33 41.87 5.34
C LEU A 290 35.36 43.26 6.00
N ALA A 291 34.33 43.61 6.79
CA ALA A 291 34.30 44.85 7.57
C ALA A 291 35.34 44.84 8.71
N GLU A 292 35.51 43.74 9.44
CA GLU A 292 36.54 43.57 10.47
C GLU A 292 37.96 43.60 9.85
N ASN A 293 38.15 43.01 8.67
CA ASN A 293 39.41 43.14 7.93
C ASN A 293 39.67 44.58 7.46
N VAL A 294 38.64 45.32 7.03
CA VAL A 294 38.74 46.75 6.74
C VAL A 294 39.01 47.56 8.00
N GLU A 295 38.37 47.25 9.12
CA GLU A 295 38.56 47.93 10.41
C GLU A 295 39.99 47.75 10.92
N MET A 296 40.55 46.53 10.83
CA MET A 296 41.98 46.30 11.11
C MET A 296 42.91 47.05 10.15
N ILE A 297 42.59 47.13 8.85
CA ILE A 297 43.39 47.90 7.88
C ILE A 297 43.30 49.42 8.17
N THR A 298 42.15 49.93 8.60
CA THR A 298 42.02 51.32 9.04
C THR A 298 42.71 51.56 10.38
N LEU A 299 42.74 50.59 11.29
CA LEU A 299 43.43 50.72 12.59
C LEU A 299 44.96 50.68 12.40
N ASP A 300 45.48 49.84 11.49
CA ASP A 300 46.89 49.89 11.07
C ASP A 300 47.23 51.21 10.34
N LYS A 301 46.30 51.78 9.56
CA LYS A 301 46.44 53.10 8.94
C LYS A 301 46.44 54.22 10.00
N GLU A 302 45.52 54.21 10.95
CA GLU A 302 45.42 55.18 12.05
C GLU A 302 46.64 55.10 12.96
N MET A 303 47.15 53.90 13.28
CA MET A 303 48.43 53.74 13.99
C MET A 303 49.63 54.22 13.16
N ALA A 304 49.57 54.17 11.83
CA ALA A 304 50.62 54.74 10.97
C ALA A 304 50.53 56.27 10.90
N GLU A 305 49.33 56.84 10.91
CA GLU A 305 49.06 58.28 10.91
C GLU A 305 49.35 58.91 12.29
N GLU A 306 48.88 58.34 13.41
CA GLU A 306 49.25 58.79 14.76
C GLU A 306 50.77 58.72 14.98
N LYS A 307 51.44 57.73 14.37
CA LYS A 307 52.91 57.61 14.40
C LYS A 307 53.63 58.60 13.49
N ALA A 308 52.97 59.09 12.43
CA ALA A 308 53.47 60.20 11.62
C ALA A 308 53.26 61.54 12.35
N ASP A 309 52.08 61.75 12.93
CA ASP A 309 51.71 62.96 13.67
C ASP A 309 52.52 63.13 14.95
N THR A 310 52.85 62.04 15.66
CA THR A 310 53.76 62.12 16.82
C THR A 310 55.20 62.45 16.41
N LEU A 311 55.71 61.92 15.29
CA LEU A 311 57.01 62.31 14.73
C LEU A 311 57.01 63.76 14.21
N GLN A 312 55.88 64.24 13.68
CA GLN A 312 55.69 65.62 13.27
C GLN A 312 55.62 66.56 14.49
N LEU A 313 54.96 66.15 15.57
CA LEU A 313 54.93 66.88 16.84
C LEU A 313 56.31 66.94 17.51
N GLU A 314 57.11 65.87 17.45
CA GLU A 314 58.51 65.88 17.89
C GLU A 314 59.38 66.81 17.03
N LEU A 315 59.16 66.86 15.71
CA LEU A 315 59.82 67.79 14.79
C LEU A 315 59.46 69.25 15.12
N ASP A 316 58.18 69.55 15.33
CA ASP A 316 57.72 70.92 15.56
C ASP A 316 58.10 71.41 16.96
N GLN A 317 58.07 70.56 17.99
CA GLN A 317 58.68 70.85 19.29
C GLN A 317 60.21 71.06 19.24
N ALA A 318 60.89 70.56 18.19
CA ALA A 318 62.30 70.87 17.96
C ALA A 318 62.49 72.22 17.23
N LYS A 319 61.54 72.64 16.38
CA LYS A 319 61.50 73.99 15.78
C LYS A 319 61.22 75.07 16.83
N GLU A 320 60.18 74.90 17.66
CA GLU A 320 59.79 75.89 18.68
C GLU A 320 60.98 76.24 19.59
N ARG A 321 61.76 75.24 20.04
CA ARG A 321 62.99 75.45 20.83
C ARG A 321 64.10 76.19 20.08
N ILE A 322 64.16 76.10 18.75
CA ILE A 322 65.10 76.88 17.93
C ILE A 322 64.61 78.33 17.79
N GLU A 323 63.30 78.55 17.69
CA GLU A 323 62.68 79.87 17.63
C GLU A 323 62.80 80.63 18.96
N GLU A 324 62.51 79.98 20.10
CA GLU A 324 62.72 80.53 21.45
C GLU A 324 64.18 81.03 21.62
N LEU A 325 65.16 80.17 21.32
CA LEU A 325 66.58 80.51 21.41
C LEU A 325 67.03 81.60 20.41
N THR A 326 66.29 81.79 19.32
CA THR A 326 66.54 82.87 18.35
C THR A 326 65.94 84.20 18.84
N LEU A 327 64.76 84.16 19.47
CA LEU A 327 64.07 85.33 19.98
C LEU A 327 64.80 85.94 21.20
N ASP A 328 65.33 85.10 22.10
CA ASP A 328 66.22 85.52 23.19
C ASP A 328 67.47 86.28 22.69
N LEU A 329 68.04 85.86 21.56
CA LEU A 329 69.18 86.55 20.93
C LEU A 329 68.81 87.91 20.34
N GLU A 330 67.58 88.10 19.87
CA GLU A 330 67.09 89.38 19.33
C GLU A 330 66.77 90.39 20.45
N ILE A 331 66.26 89.93 21.60
CA ILE A 331 66.02 90.74 22.80
C ILE A 331 67.35 91.26 23.38
N MET A 332 68.32 90.37 23.64
CA MET A 332 69.66 90.73 24.14
C MET A 332 70.39 91.76 23.27
N LYS A 333 70.07 91.80 21.98
CA LYS A 333 70.67 92.68 20.96
C LYS A 333 69.98 94.04 20.87
N THR A 334 68.69 94.12 21.20
CA THR A 334 67.91 95.37 21.16
C THR A 334 68.01 96.18 22.46
N GLU A 335 68.14 95.54 23.62
CA GLU A 335 68.36 96.25 24.90
C GLU A 335 69.71 97.01 24.95
N MET A 336 70.70 96.56 24.17
CA MET A 336 72.04 97.15 24.10
C MET A 336 72.11 98.52 23.38
N GLN A 337 71.09 98.95 22.63
CA GLN A 337 71.28 99.95 21.56
C GLN A 337 70.65 101.34 21.79
N ASN A 338 69.94 101.60 22.90
CA ASN A 338 69.09 102.81 23.02
C ASN A 338 69.40 103.77 24.19
N ARG A 339 70.60 104.39 24.18
CA ARG A 339 70.96 105.66 24.88
C ARG A 339 72.11 106.35 24.10
N GLY A 340 72.23 107.68 23.98
CA GLY A 340 71.36 108.80 24.36
C GLY A 340 72.19 110.05 24.73
N ASN A 341 72.17 111.13 23.93
CA ASN A 341 72.98 112.35 24.13
C ASN A 341 72.41 113.60 23.42
N ASP A 342 72.69 114.84 23.88
CA ASP A 342 72.06 116.11 23.40
C ASP A 342 72.93 117.40 23.66
N GLY A 343 72.70 118.53 22.95
CA GLY A 343 73.03 119.91 23.40
C GLY A 343 73.89 120.91 22.55
N GLN A 344 73.24 121.75 21.70
CA GLN A 344 73.31 123.26 21.52
C GLN A 344 74.66 124.12 21.44
N PRO A 345 74.66 125.47 21.16
CA PRO A 345 74.12 126.27 20.00
C PRO A 345 74.92 127.57 19.51
N GLY A 346 74.52 128.22 18.37
CA GLY A 346 74.71 129.69 18.06
C GLY A 346 75.55 130.14 16.81
N VAL A 347 75.67 131.42 16.34
CA VAL A 347 74.79 132.66 16.31
C VAL A 347 75.38 133.86 15.46
N THR A 348 74.56 134.85 14.99
CA THR A 348 74.87 136.21 14.35
C THR A 348 75.59 136.32 12.96
N THR A 349 75.55 137.38 12.11
CA THR A 349 75.02 138.80 12.11
C THR A 349 74.69 139.33 10.67
N ALA A 350 74.08 140.52 10.48
CA ALA A 350 73.91 141.18 9.14
C ALA A 350 73.70 142.73 9.18
N TYR A 351 74.27 143.50 8.21
CA TYR A 351 73.86 144.91 7.95
C TYR A 351 74.14 145.54 6.54
N GLU A 352 74.64 144.83 5.52
CA GLU A 352 74.91 145.45 4.18
C GLU A 352 73.67 145.67 3.28
N TYR A 353 72.47 145.67 3.88
CA TYR A 353 71.20 145.44 3.19
C TYR A 353 70.73 146.59 2.27
N LYS A 354 71.02 147.85 2.63
CA LYS A 354 70.15 148.99 2.26
C LYS A 354 70.50 149.75 0.97
N GLN A 355 71.42 149.25 0.14
CA GLN A 355 71.81 149.91 -1.12
C GLN A 355 71.63 149.04 -2.37
N LEU A 356 71.65 147.70 -2.24
CA LEU A 356 71.40 146.75 -3.34
C LEU A 356 69.90 146.54 -3.65
N GLU A 357 69.02 146.91 -2.74
CA GLU A 357 67.57 146.64 -2.83
C GLU A 357 66.90 147.30 -4.04
N GLN A 358 67.30 148.54 -4.36
CA GLN A 358 66.60 149.38 -5.34
C GLN A 358 66.86 148.99 -6.81
N GLN A 359 68.00 148.35 -7.12
CA GLN A 359 68.25 147.79 -8.46
C GLN A 359 67.60 146.41 -8.64
N ASN A 360 67.54 145.60 -7.59
CA ASN A 360 66.95 144.25 -7.63
C ASN A 360 65.42 144.26 -7.87
N ALA A 361 64.72 145.33 -7.48
CA ALA A 361 63.27 145.46 -7.67
C ALA A 361 62.81 145.23 -9.12
N ARG A 362 63.51 145.82 -10.11
CA ARG A 362 63.14 145.72 -11.54
C ARG A 362 63.42 144.36 -12.18
N LEU A 363 64.34 143.57 -11.63
CA LEU A 363 64.58 142.19 -12.08
C LEU A 363 63.59 141.20 -11.46
N ARG A 364 63.13 141.47 -10.23
CA ARG A 364 62.11 140.65 -9.56
C ARG A 364 60.76 140.68 -10.30
N GLU A 365 60.31 141.83 -10.79
CA GLU A 365 59.01 141.96 -11.47
C GLU A 365 58.90 141.07 -12.74
N THR A 366 59.96 141.02 -13.55
CA THR A 366 60.01 140.17 -14.75
C THR A 366 60.06 138.68 -14.39
N LEU A 367 60.80 138.31 -13.33
CA LEU A 367 60.86 136.94 -12.83
C LEU A 367 59.52 136.47 -12.25
N VAL A 368 58.75 137.35 -11.60
CA VAL A 368 57.42 137.01 -11.06
C VAL A 368 56.44 136.62 -12.19
N ARG A 369 56.39 137.36 -13.30
CA ARG A 369 55.54 136.97 -14.46
C ARG A 369 55.87 135.58 -15.02
N LEU A 370 57.17 135.23 -15.09
CA LEU A 370 57.62 133.90 -15.54
C LEU A 370 57.30 132.81 -14.51
N ARG A 371 57.45 133.11 -13.21
CA ARG A 371 57.08 132.20 -12.13
C ARG A 371 55.58 131.90 -12.13
N ASP A 372 54.74 132.91 -12.32
CA ASP A 372 53.29 132.77 -12.19
C ASP A 372 52.67 132.04 -13.41
N LEU A 373 53.24 132.20 -14.62
CA LEU A 373 52.92 131.34 -15.76
C LEU A 373 53.36 129.88 -15.54
N SER A 374 54.56 129.66 -14.99
CA SER A 374 55.02 128.32 -14.62
C SER A 374 54.15 127.67 -13.53
N ALA A 375 53.71 128.46 -12.55
CA ALA A 375 52.79 128.02 -11.50
C ALA A 375 51.40 127.66 -12.06
N HIS A 376 50.89 128.41 -13.04
CA HIS A 376 49.62 128.11 -13.70
C HIS A 376 49.66 126.75 -14.42
N ASN A 377 50.67 126.52 -15.28
CA ASN A 377 50.83 125.24 -15.98
C ASN A 377 51.01 124.06 -15.00
N ASN A 378 51.79 124.25 -13.92
CA ASN A 378 51.93 123.23 -12.87
C ASN A 378 50.61 122.95 -12.14
N HIS A 379 49.74 123.95 -11.97
CA HIS A 379 48.43 123.77 -11.35
C HIS A 379 47.45 123.00 -12.25
N GLU A 380 47.48 123.22 -13.56
CA GLU A 380 46.73 122.39 -14.53
C GLU A 380 47.24 120.94 -14.53
N ILE A 381 48.56 120.73 -14.56
CA ILE A 381 49.15 119.37 -14.50
C ILE A 381 48.79 118.64 -13.19
N GLN A 382 48.77 119.35 -12.05
CA GLN A 382 48.28 118.80 -10.78
C GLN A 382 46.79 118.48 -10.82
N LYS A 383 45.96 119.33 -11.43
CA LYS A 383 44.52 119.08 -11.58
C LYS A 383 44.27 117.82 -12.42
N MET A 384 44.92 117.70 -13.58
CA MET A 384 44.82 116.52 -14.45
C MET A 384 45.30 115.23 -13.74
N HIS A 385 46.38 115.29 -12.95
CA HIS A 385 46.81 114.16 -12.12
C HIS A 385 45.75 113.77 -11.09
N LYS A 386 45.13 114.76 -10.43
CA LYS A 386 44.12 114.50 -9.40
C LYS A 386 42.85 113.88 -9.99
N GLU A 387 42.42 114.34 -11.16
CA GLU A 387 41.31 113.74 -11.91
C GLU A 387 41.64 112.30 -12.37
N LEU A 388 42.86 112.05 -12.86
CA LEU A 388 43.32 110.73 -13.28
C LEU A 388 43.40 109.73 -12.11
N GLU A 389 43.88 110.15 -10.93
CA GLU A 389 43.86 109.29 -9.74
C GLU A 389 42.44 109.04 -9.21
N THR A 390 41.51 110.02 -9.27
CA THR A 390 40.10 109.73 -8.94
C THR A 390 39.47 108.70 -9.89
N LYS A 391 39.84 108.71 -11.17
CA LYS A 391 39.37 107.68 -12.13
C LYS A 391 40.05 106.33 -11.93
N LYS A 392 41.30 106.26 -11.47
CA LYS A 392 41.90 105.01 -10.99
C LYS A 392 41.19 104.45 -9.76
N SER A 393 40.84 105.29 -8.77
CA SER A 393 40.11 104.80 -7.59
C SER A 393 38.71 104.30 -7.94
N GLU A 394 37.96 105.00 -8.82
CA GLU A 394 36.67 104.52 -9.32
C GLU A 394 36.80 103.15 -10.03
N VAL A 395 37.82 102.97 -10.88
CA VAL A 395 38.07 101.69 -11.56
C VAL A 395 38.47 100.58 -10.58
N ALA A 396 39.25 100.88 -9.55
CA ALA A 396 39.64 99.92 -8.52
C ALA A 396 38.46 99.52 -7.62
N GLU A 397 37.55 100.43 -7.30
CA GLU A 397 36.30 100.12 -6.60
C GLU A 397 35.37 99.29 -7.47
N LEU A 398 35.19 99.64 -8.74
CA LEU A 398 34.41 98.84 -9.69
C LEU A 398 34.97 97.41 -9.84
N HIS A 399 36.29 97.23 -9.91
CA HIS A 399 36.91 95.90 -9.98
C HIS A 399 36.61 95.07 -8.72
N ARG A 400 36.72 95.67 -7.53
CA ARG A 400 36.35 95.03 -6.26
C ARG A 400 34.87 94.69 -6.17
N THR A 401 33.97 95.53 -6.72
CA THR A 401 32.54 95.18 -6.79
C THR A 401 32.28 94.04 -7.77
N LYS A 402 33.00 93.97 -8.89
CA LYS A 402 32.92 92.85 -9.84
C LYS A 402 33.41 91.54 -9.21
N GLU A 403 34.54 91.57 -8.51
CA GLU A 403 35.08 90.39 -7.80
C GLU A 403 34.11 89.87 -6.73
N LYS A 404 33.54 90.77 -5.92
CA LYS A 404 32.51 90.40 -4.94
C LYS A 404 31.26 89.82 -5.59
N LEU A 405 30.78 90.43 -6.68
CA LEU A 405 29.62 89.92 -7.42
C LEU A 405 29.91 88.56 -8.08
N SER A 406 31.14 88.32 -8.54
CA SER A 406 31.59 87.00 -9.00
C SER A 406 31.52 86.00 -7.84
N SER A 407 32.18 86.26 -6.71
CA SER A 407 32.14 85.38 -5.53
C SER A 407 30.72 85.03 -5.12
N THR A 408 29.80 86.00 -5.09
CA THR A 408 28.39 85.73 -4.77
C THR A 408 27.63 84.96 -5.86
N ILE A 409 28.05 85.02 -7.12
CA ILE A 409 27.50 84.17 -8.19
C ILE A 409 28.07 82.76 -8.05
N ASP A 410 29.39 82.62 -7.87
CA ASP A 410 30.08 81.34 -7.67
C ASP A 410 29.52 80.60 -6.43
N GLU A 411 29.25 81.32 -5.33
CA GLU A 411 28.60 80.82 -4.11
C GLU A 411 27.11 80.43 -4.33
N LEU A 412 26.37 81.17 -5.16
CA LEU A 412 24.97 80.87 -5.47
C LEU A 412 24.84 79.71 -6.48
N GLU A 413 25.76 79.58 -7.43
CA GLU A 413 25.82 78.45 -8.35
C GLU A 413 26.19 77.16 -7.60
N ALA A 414 27.12 77.21 -6.64
CA ALA A 414 27.38 76.10 -5.73
C ALA A 414 26.14 75.72 -4.90
N GLN A 415 25.46 76.70 -4.29
CA GLN A 415 24.21 76.45 -3.55
C GLN A 415 23.09 75.89 -4.45
N MET A 416 23.03 76.26 -5.73
CA MET A 416 22.08 75.67 -6.67
C MET A 416 22.41 74.21 -6.99
N VAL A 417 23.70 73.83 -7.09
CA VAL A 417 24.10 72.42 -7.26
C VAL A 417 23.77 71.62 -6.00
N ASP A 418 24.13 72.10 -4.81
CA ASP A 418 23.83 71.42 -3.54
C ASP A 418 22.31 71.21 -3.34
N LEU A 419 21.49 72.20 -3.70
CA LEU A 419 20.04 72.10 -3.64
C LEU A 419 19.47 71.18 -4.71
N GLN A 420 20.09 71.08 -5.89
CA GLN A 420 19.65 70.17 -6.94
C GLN A 420 19.99 68.71 -6.59
N GLU A 421 21.18 68.43 -6.05
CA GLU A 421 21.50 67.09 -5.55
C GLU A 421 20.60 66.68 -4.37
N GLN A 422 20.22 67.61 -3.50
CA GLN A 422 19.22 67.37 -2.45
C GLN A 422 17.82 67.06 -3.00
N VAL A 423 17.41 67.69 -4.11
CA VAL A 423 16.13 67.39 -4.77
C VAL A 423 16.17 66.02 -5.46
N ASP A 424 17.24 65.70 -6.19
CA ASP A 424 17.38 64.39 -6.85
C ASP A 424 17.46 63.24 -5.82
N ALA A 425 18.14 63.47 -4.68
CA ALA A 425 18.15 62.53 -3.55
C ALA A 425 16.77 62.39 -2.87
N ALA A 426 15.99 63.48 -2.76
CA ALA A 426 14.64 63.44 -2.22
C ALA A 426 13.67 62.68 -3.14
N LEU A 427 13.78 62.86 -4.46
CA LEU A 427 12.98 62.12 -5.45
C LEU A 427 13.29 60.61 -5.43
N GLY A 428 14.57 60.23 -5.35
CA GLY A 428 14.96 58.83 -5.20
C GLY A 428 14.48 58.20 -3.87
N ALA A 429 14.36 59.00 -2.81
CA ALA A 429 13.75 58.56 -1.55
C ALA A 429 12.22 58.44 -1.66
N GLU A 430 11.55 59.33 -2.40
CA GLU A 430 10.10 59.29 -2.65
C GLU A 430 9.70 58.03 -3.44
N GLU A 431 10.40 57.70 -4.53
CA GLU A 431 10.18 56.44 -5.28
C GLU A 431 10.40 55.19 -4.40
N MET A 432 11.40 55.22 -3.52
CA MET A 432 11.65 54.10 -2.59
C MET A 432 10.54 53.97 -1.54
N VAL A 433 10.02 55.10 -1.02
CA VAL A 433 8.91 55.13 -0.08
C VAL A 433 7.61 54.67 -0.73
N GLU A 434 7.35 55.03 -1.99
CA GLU A 434 6.18 54.55 -2.76
C GLU A 434 6.25 53.02 -2.95
N GLN A 435 7.38 52.48 -3.40
CA GLN A 435 7.58 51.03 -3.54
C GLN A 435 7.52 50.28 -2.20
N LEU A 436 7.96 50.89 -1.10
CA LEU A 436 7.83 50.33 0.25
C LEU A 436 6.37 50.39 0.75
N ALA A 437 5.62 51.43 0.41
CA ALA A 437 4.20 51.55 0.74
C ALA A 437 3.34 50.55 -0.05
N GLU A 438 3.61 50.37 -1.35
CA GLU A 438 2.94 49.38 -2.20
C GLU A 438 3.20 47.95 -1.68
N LYS A 439 4.46 47.56 -1.47
CA LYS A 439 4.82 46.25 -0.88
C LYS A 439 4.27 46.06 0.53
N LYS A 440 4.20 47.12 1.34
CA LYS A 440 3.55 47.07 2.65
C LYS A 440 2.07 46.75 2.51
N LEU A 441 1.36 47.41 1.58
CA LEU A 441 -0.05 47.17 1.33
C LEU A 441 -0.30 45.75 0.81
N GLU A 442 0.49 45.26 -0.15
CA GLU A 442 0.44 43.87 -0.61
C GLU A 442 0.64 42.85 0.53
N LEU A 443 1.57 43.13 1.45
CA LEU A 443 1.83 42.29 2.62
C LEU A 443 0.72 42.38 3.66
N GLU A 444 0.12 43.55 3.90
CA GLU A 444 -1.03 43.71 4.81
C GLU A 444 -2.27 42.99 4.25
N ASP A 445 -2.56 43.11 2.94
CA ASP A 445 -3.63 42.36 2.28
C ASP A 445 -3.36 40.86 2.25
N LYS A 446 -2.12 40.41 2.02
CA LYS A 446 -1.82 38.96 2.06
C LYS A 446 -1.80 38.39 3.46
N VAL A 447 -1.38 39.14 4.49
CA VAL A 447 -1.54 38.75 5.90
C VAL A 447 -3.02 38.62 6.24
N LYS A 448 -3.86 39.57 5.83
CA LYS A 448 -5.31 39.52 6.04
C LYS A 448 -5.95 38.31 5.34
N SER A 449 -5.60 38.07 4.07
CA SER A 449 -6.04 36.88 3.33
C SER A 449 -5.59 35.57 4.01
N LEU A 450 -4.38 35.53 4.61
CA LEU A 450 -3.92 34.36 5.37
C LEU A 450 -4.64 34.22 6.72
N GLN A 451 -5.08 35.32 7.35
CA GLN A 451 -5.90 35.27 8.56
C GLN A 451 -7.32 34.76 8.25
N GLU A 452 -7.90 35.16 7.12
CA GLU A 452 -9.19 34.65 6.63
C GLU A 452 -9.07 33.15 6.25
N GLU A 453 -8.02 32.75 5.51
CA GLU A 453 -7.71 31.34 5.21
C GLU A 453 -7.50 30.49 6.48
N VAL A 454 -6.84 31.01 7.52
CA VAL A 454 -6.64 30.31 8.80
C VAL A 454 -7.97 30.16 9.56
N ALA A 455 -8.80 31.20 9.63
CA ALA A 455 -10.10 31.13 10.31
C ALA A 455 -11.06 30.12 9.64
N GLU A 456 -11.03 30.01 8.30
CA GLU A 456 -11.77 28.96 7.57
C GLU A 456 -11.25 27.55 7.88
N LEU A 457 -9.94 27.38 8.07
CA LEU A 457 -9.33 26.10 8.44
C LEU A 457 -9.61 25.70 9.89
N GLU A 458 -9.55 26.65 10.83
CA GLU A 458 -9.89 26.44 12.24
C GLU A 458 -11.38 26.03 12.39
N ALA A 459 -12.30 26.70 11.67
CA ALA A 459 -13.71 26.31 11.64
C ALA A 459 -13.94 24.93 10.98
N LEU A 460 -13.12 24.55 10.01
CA LEU A 460 -13.18 23.21 9.40
C LEU A 460 -12.62 22.13 10.34
N GLU A 461 -11.63 22.46 11.18
CA GLU A 461 -11.09 21.57 12.21
C GLU A 461 -12.11 21.35 13.34
N GLU A 462 -12.81 22.40 13.81
CA GLU A 462 -13.92 22.28 14.78
C GLU A 462 -15.04 21.35 14.26
N VAL A 463 -15.47 21.54 13.00
CA VAL A 463 -16.47 20.67 12.37
C VAL A 463 -15.95 19.25 12.15
N HIS A 464 -14.63 19.06 11.96
CA HIS A 464 -14.04 17.74 11.88
C HIS A 464 -14.01 17.04 13.24
N GLU A 465 -13.66 17.74 14.31
CA GLU A 465 -13.66 17.23 15.69
C GLU A 465 -15.07 16.78 16.11
N GLN A 466 -16.08 17.64 15.94
CA GLN A 466 -17.49 17.29 16.19
C GLN A 466 -17.95 16.06 15.39
N LEU A 467 -17.50 15.91 14.13
CA LEU A 467 -17.80 14.75 13.32
C LEU A 467 -17.06 13.48 13.79
N VAL A 468 -15.84 13.61 14.31
CA VAL A 468 -15.09 12.49 14.89
C VAL A 468 -15.73 12.04 16.21
N GLU A 469 -16.14 12.97 17.07
CA GLU A 469 -16.87 12.68 18.31
C GLU A 469 -18.18 11.94 18.02
N GLY A 470 -19.03 12.48 17.13
CA GLY A 470 -20.31 11.83 16.78
C GLY A 470 -20.15 10.46 16.10
N ASN A 471 -19.05 10.22 15.37
CA ASN A 471 -18.73 8.88 14.88
C ASN A 471 -18.24 7.94 15.99
N HIS A 472 -17.55 8.46 17.02
CA HIS A 472 -17.09 7.68 18.15
C HIS A 472 -18.25 7.27 19.07
N GLU A 473 -19.19 8.18 19.35
CA GLU A 473 -20.44 7.88 20.07
C GLU A 473 -21.24 6.79 19.34
N LEU A 474 -21.45 6.93 18.02
CA LEU A 474 -22.13 5.92 17.21
C LEU A 474 -21.38 4.58 17.19
N GLU A 475 -20.04 4.58 17.22
CA GLU A 475 -19.26 3.35 17.34
C GLU A 475 -19.48 2.68 18.71
N MET A 476 -19.59 3.46 19.79
CA MET A 476 -19.90 2.95 21.12
C MET A 476 -21.31 2.37 21.21
N ASP A 477 -22.33 3.07 20.70
CA ASP A 477 -23.71 2.58 20.65
C ASP A 477 -23.82 1.24 19.90
N LEU A 478 -23.20 1.13 18.73
CA LEU A 478 -23.18 -0.11 17.93
C LEU A 478 -22.40 -1.25 18.62
N ARG A 479 -21.39 -0.93 19.44
CA ARG A 479 -20.68 -1.91 20.27
C ARG A 479 -21.54 -2.39 21.44
N GLU A 480 -22.30 -1.50 22.07
CA GLU A 480 -23.24 -1.88 23.14
C GLU A 480 -24.43 -2.69 22.60
N GLU A 481 -25.00 -2.34 21.43
CA GLU A 481 -26.02 -3.17 20.77
C GLU A 481 -25.47 -4.56 20.42
N LEU A 482 -24.24 -4.64 19.91
CA LEU A 482 -23.59 -5.92 19.62
C LEU A 482 -23.40 -6.77 20.89
N ASP A 483 -22.93 -6.20 21.99
CA ASP A 483 -22.75 -6.95 23.24
C ASP A 483 -24.09 -7.34 23.89
N MET A 484 -25.13 -6.52 23.80
CA MET A 484 -26.51 -6.88 24.19
C MET A 484 -27.05 -8.04 23.33
N SER A 485 -26.86 -7.99 22.01
CA SER A 485 -27.25 -9.06 21.08
C SER A 485 -26.49 -10.37 21.34
N LEU A 486 -25.18 -10.29 21.63
CA LEU A 486 -24.36 -11.43 22.04
C LEU A 486 -24.76 -11.99 23.41
N ALA A 487 -25.19 -11.14 24.35
CA ALA A 487 -25.74 -11.58 25.63
C ALA A 487 -27.08 -12.33 25.46
N ALA A 488 -28.02 -11.76 24.70
CA ALA A 488 -29.30 -12.39 24.39
C ALA A 488 -29.10 -13.75 23.67
N LYS A 489 -28.17 -13.82 22.72
CA LYS A 489 -27.78 -15.08 22.06
C LYS A 489 -27.24 -16.14 23.04
N ARG A 490 -26.42 -15.74 24.03
CA ARG A 490 -25.91 -16.65 25.09
C ARG A 490 -27.00 -17.11 26.05
N GLU A 491 -28.03 -16.30 26.29
CA GLU A 491 -29.21 -16.69 27.09
C GLU A 491 -30.08 -17.69 26.32
N ALA A 492 -30.47 -17.38 25.09
CA ALA A 492 -31.27 -18.26 24.24
C ALA A 492 -30.61 -19.63 23.99
N ILE A 493 -29.26 -19.69 23.92
CA ILE A 493 -28.53 -20.97 23.87
C ILE A 493 -28.73 -21.76 25.17
N ARG A 494 -28.60 -21.12 26.35
CA ARG A 494 -28.80 -21.78 27.65
C ARG A 494 -30.24 -22.21 27.88
N GLU A 495 -31.23 -21.40 27.49
CA GLU A 495 -32.65 -21.81 27.52
C GLU A 495 -32.89 -23.03 26.62
N LYS A 496 -32.34 -23.03 25.41
CA LYS A 496 -32.43 -24.15 24.46
C LYS A 496 -31.72 -25.42 24.99
N ASP A 497 -30.57 -25.29 25.66
CA ASP A 497 -29.87 -26.44 26.27
C ASP A 497 -30.64 -27.01 27.46
N ALA A 498 -31.18 -26.16 28.35
CA ALA A 498 -32.05 -26.59 29.45
C ALA A 498 -33.37 -27.21 28.96
N ALA A 499 -33.92 -26.73 27.85
CA ALA A 499 -35.08 -27.33 27.20
C ALA A 499 -34.77 -28.72 26.61
N LEU A 500 -33.57 -28.92 26.04
CA LEU A 500 -33.12 -30.23 25.56
C LEU A 500 -32.90 -31.22 26.71
N GLU A 501 -32.30 -30.79 27.83
CA GLU A 501 -32.17 -31.61 29.04
C GLU A 501 -33.55 -32.01 29.59
N THR A 502 -34.49 -31.06 29.65
CA THR A 502 -35.90 -31.30 30.01
C THR A 502 -36.61 -32.28 29.06
N ILE A 503 -36.28 -32.28 27.76
CA ILE A 503 -36.81 -33.25 26.78
C ILE A 503 -36.21 -34.64 27.03
N VAL A 504 -34.90 -34.75 27.28
CA VAL A 504 -34.24 -36.03 27.60
C VAL A 504 -34.82 -36.68 28.86
N ASP A 505 -35.09 -35.90 29.91
CA ASP A 505 -35.75 -36.40 31.13
C ASP A 505 -37.20 -36.84 30.87
N ARG A 506 -37.93 -36.12 30.02
CA ARG A 506 -39.27 -36.51 29.57
C ARG A 506 -39.24 -37.78 28.73
N ASP A 507 -38.27 -37.95 27.83
CA ASP A 507 -38.12 -39.16 27.01
C ASP A 507 -37.71 -40.37 27.86
N GLN A 508 -36.79 -40.22 28.82
CA GLN A 508 -36.51 -41.26 29.82
C GLN A 508 -37.76 -41.64 30.62
N THR A 509 -38.61 -40.66 30.94
CA THR A 509 -39.86 -40.86 31.67
C THR A 509 -40.91 -41.56 30.79
N ILE A 510 -41.00 -41.20 29.51
CA ILE A 510 -41.84 -41.87 28.50
C ILE A 510 -41.37 -43.30 28.26
N LEU A 511 -40.07 -43.58 28.26
CA LEU A 511 -39.52 -44.95 28.18
C LEU A 511 -39.93 -45.78 29.41
N LYS A 512 -39.78 -45.24 30.64
CA LYS A 512 -40.24 -45.89 31.87
C LYS A 512 -41.76 -46.14 31.84
N PHE A 513 -42.56 -45.19 31.33
CA PHE A 513 -43.99 -45.40 31.13
C PHE A 513 -44.31 -46.42 30.03
N ARG A 514 -43.54 -46.49 28.94
CA ARG A 514 -43.70 -47.52 27.90
C ARG A 514 -43.35 -48.89 28.40
N GLU A 515 -42.29 -49.05 29.19
CA GLU A 515 -41.98 -50.31 29.88
C GLU A 515 -43.08 -50.70 30.88
N LEU A 516 -43.63 -49.75 31.63
CA LEU A 516 -44.71 -50.02 32.58
C LEU A 516 -46.01 -50.39 31.85
N VAL A 517 -46.36 -49.69 30.78
CA VAL A 517 -47.50 -50.02 29.91
C VAL A 517 -47.28 -51.35 29.18
N GLN A 518 -46.05 -51.68 28.78
CA GLN A 518 -45.72 -53.00 28.26
C GLN A 518 -45.92 -54.08 29.33
N LYS A 519 -45.36 -53.93 30.54
CA LYS A 519 -45.53 -54.88 31.64
C LYS A 519 -47.01 -55.02 32.06
N LEU A 520 -47.78 -53.94 32.04
CA LEU A 520 -49.23 -53.96 32.28
C LEU A 520 -50.00 -54.60 31.12
N ASN A 521 -49.60 -54.38 29.87
CA ASN A 521 -50.19 -55.05 28.70
C ASN A 521 -49.82 -56.54 28.66
N GLU A 522 -48.61 -56.91 29.06
CA GLU A 522 -48.18 -58.30 29.24
C GLU A 522 -48.99 -58.95 30.36
N GLN A 523 -49.20 -58.29 31.50
CA GLN A 523 -50.09 -58.79 32.56
C GLN A 523 -51.57 -58.87 32.12
N LEU A 524 -52.07 -57.88 31.38
CA LEU A 524 -53.41 -57.90 30.81
C LEU A 524 -53.54 -58.94 29.68
N GLN A 525 -52.46 -59.25 28.97
CA GLN A 525 -52.41 -60.30 27.95
C GLN A 525 -52.33 -61.67 28.62
N ASP A 526 -51.50 -61.86 29.64
CA ASP A 526 -51.49 -63.04 30.51
C ASP A 526 -52.88 -63.34 31.09
N MET A 527 -53.58 -62.30 31.56
CA MET A 527 -54.95 -62.40 32.07
C MET A 527 -55.96 -62.63 30.93
N ARG A 528 -55.80 -61.99 29.77
CA ARG A 528 -56.61 -62.28 28.57
C ARG A 528 -56.33 -63.65 27.98
N GLU A 529 -55.16 -64.24 28.16
CA GLU A 529 -54.83 -65.58 27.66
C GLU A 529 -55.38 -66.65 28.61
N LYS A 530 -55.32 -66.41 29.94
CA LYS A 530 -56.07 -67.19 30.93
C LYS A 530 -57.59 -67.11 30.69
N VAL A 531 -58.13 -65.95 30.32
CA VAL A 531 -59.55 -65.79 29.98
C VAL A 531 -59.90 -66.32 28.57
N ASN A 532 -59.02 -66.21 27.57
CA ASN A 532 -59.21 -66.76 26.23
C ASN A 532 -59.15 -68.30 26.23
N GLN A 533 -58.42 -68.92 27.17
CA GLN A 533 -58.50 -70.36 27.43
C GLN A 533 -59.90 -70.80 27.90
N GLU A 534 -60.72 -69.89 28.44
CA GLU A 534 -62.14 -70.13 28.76
C GLU A 534 -63.14 -69.53 27.74
N THR A 535 -62.75 -68.55 26.91
CA THR A 535 -63.67 -67.83 26.00
C THR A 535 -63.19 -67.70 24.55
N THR A 536 -63.14 -68.83 23.83
CA THR A 536 -62.99 -68.87 22.37
C THR A 536 -64.25 -68.37 21.63
N LYS A 537 -64.48 -67.05 21.60
CA LYS A 537 -65.43 -66.35 20.69
C LYS A 537 -65.23 -64.83 20.71
N LEU A 538 -65.66 -64.16 19.63
CA LEU A 538 -65.67 -62.69 19.43
C LEU A 538 -64.29 -62.03 19.23
N ALA A 539 -63.61 -62.37 18.14
CA ALA A 539 -62.57 -61.52 17.54
C ALA A 539 -63.05 -61.01 16.17
N LYS A 540 -63.42 -59.73 16.08
CA LYS A 540 -63.64 -59.04 14.79
C LYS A 540 -63.56 -57.50 14.83
N ASP A 541 -63.94 -56.86 15.93
CA ASP A 541 -64.14 -55.40 15.93
C ASP A 541 -62.85 -54.59 16.25
N THR A 542 -61.91 -55.14 17.04
CA THR A 542 -60.64 -54.47 17.43
C THR A 542 -59.64 -54.23 16.28
N ILE A 543 -59.93 -54.71 15.07
CA ILE A 543 -59.08 -54.51 13.89
C ILE A 543 -59.28 -53.10 13.29
N ALA A 544 -60.46 -52.48 13.46
CA ALA A 544 -60.74 -51.15 12.91
C ALA A 544 -59.93 -50.04 13.61
N GLU A 545 -60.03 -49.93 14.93
CA GLU A 545 -59.34 -48.88 15.72
C GLU A 545 -57.80 -49.00 15.61
N THR A 546 -57.26 -50.22 15.52
CA THR A 546 -55.82 -50.45 15.38
C THR A 546 -55.28 -50.19 13.96
N ILE A 547 -56.16 -50.05 12.95
CA ILE A 547 -55.81 -49.49 11.64
C ILE A 547 -55.85 -47.96 11.71
N ASP A 548 -56.88 -47.36 12.32
CA ASP A 548 -57.04 -45.91 12.43
C ASP A 548 -55.87 -45.24 13.20
N PHE A 549 -55.46 -45.81 14.34
CA PHE A 549 -54.26 -45.33 15.04
C PHE A 549 -52.96 -45.48 14.23
N LYS A 550 -52.85 -46.51 13.37
CA LYS A 550 -51.69 -46.65 12.46
C LYS A 550 -51.76 -45.64 11.32
N GLN A 551 -52.95 -45.31 10.84
CA GLN A 551 -53.17 -44.29 9.84
C GLN A 551 -52.82 -42.90 10.41
N MET A 552 -53.40 -42.49 11.54
CA MET A 552 -53.03 -41.21 12.19
C MET A 552 -51.53 -41.13 12.55
N PHE A 553 -50.89 -42.24 12.94
CA PHE A 553 -49.44 -42.23 13.19
C PHE A 553 -48.61 -42.13 11.89
N ALA A 554 -49.08 -42.75 10.79
CA ALA A 554 -48.45 -42.62 9.48
C ALA A 554 -48.64 -41.20 8.90
N GLU A 555 -49.82 -40.61 9.06
CA GLU A 555 -50.15 -39.23 8.68
C GLU A 555 -49.34 -38.22 9.50
N SER A 556 -49.32 -38.35 10.83
CA SER A 556 -48.47 -37.53 11.72
C SER A 556 -46.99 -37.61 11.32
N LYS A 557 -46.47 -38.82 11.09
CA LYS A 557 -45.10 -39.04 10.60
C LYS A 557 -44.87 -38.50 9.19
N ALA A 558 -45.89 -38.46 8.34
CA ALA A 558 -45.84 -37.81 7.02
C ALA A 558 -45.83 -36.29 7.14
N PHE A 559 -46.61 -35.70 8.06
CA PHE A 559 -46.58 -34.26 8.35
C PHE A 559 -45.22 -33.83 8.93
N THR A 560 -44.65 -34.56 9.90
CA THR A 560 -43.29 -34.30 10.40
C THR A 560 -42.27 -34.34 9.25
N ARG A 561 -42.31 -35.40 8.41
CA ARG A 561 -41.43 -35.52 7.24
C ARG A 561 -41.64 -34.41 6.19
N ALA A 562 -42.87 -33.93 6.01
CA ALA A 562 -43.17 -32.83 5.10
C ALA A 562 -42.62 -31.49 5.63
N ILE A 563 -42.73 -31.25 6.94
CA ILE A 563 -42.14 -30.10 7.62
C ILE A 563 -40.60 -30.18 7.55
N ASP A 564 -40.00 -31.32 7.88
CA ASP A 564 -38.55 -31.56 7.74
C ASP A 564 -38.06 -31.32 6.30
N LEU A 565 -38.85 -31.72 5.30
CA LEU A 565 -38.53 -31.51 3.89
C LEU A 565 -38.68 -30.06 3.46
N GLN A 566 -39.68 -29.33 3.98
CA GLN A 566 -39.83 -27.87 3.75
C GLN A 566 -38.70 -27.09 4.42
N LEU A 567 -38.31 -27.44 5.65
CA LEU A 567 -37.16 -26.86 6.34
C LEU A 567 -35.88 -27.10 5.54
N ARG A 568 -35.62 -28.35 5.11
CA ARG A 568 -34.47 -28.67 4.24
C ARG A 568 -34.53 -28.01 2.87
N GLN A 569 -35.72 -27.73 2.33
CA GLN A 569 -35.89 -26.97 1.09
C GLN A 569 -35.50 -25.49 1.30
N ILE A 570 -35.83 -24.90 2.45
CA ILE A 570 -35.39 -23.56 2.83
C ILE A 570 -33.87 -23.54 3.06
N GLU A 571 -33.31 -24.49 3.82
CA GLU A 571 -31.86 -24.64 4.02
C GLU A 571 -31.11 -24.77 2.68
N LEU A 572 -31.61 -25.62 1.77
CA LEU A 572 -31.04 -25.80 0.42
C LEU A 572 -31.15 -24.53 -0.43
N THR A 573 -32.26 -23.78 -0.32
CA THR A 573 -32.45 -22.52 -1.06
C THR A 573 -31.51 -21.44 -0.53
N GLN A 574 -31.34 -21.34 0.80
CA GLN A 574 -30.36 -20.45 1.43
C GLN A 574 -28.92 -20.85 1.10
N ALA A 575 -28.59 -22.13 1.09
CA ALA A 575 -27.27 -22.63 0.72
C ALA A 575 -26.94 -22.35 -0.76
N ASN A 576 -27.91 -22.58 -1.67
CA ASN A 576 -27.77 -22.28 -3.09
C ASN A 576 -27.62 -20.76 -3.32
N GLU A 577 -28.38 -19.93 -2.62
CA GLU A 577 -28.27 -18.47 -2.73
C GLU A 577 -26.93 -17.96 -2.15
N HIS A 578 -26.50 -18.50 -1.01
CA HIS A 578 -25.19 -18.20 -0.43
C HIS A 578 -24.04 -18.59 -1.39
N VAL A 579 -24.11 -19.77 -2.02
CA VAL A 579 -23.13 -20.16 -3.06
C VAL A 579 -23.22 -19.23 -4.27
N ARG A 580 -24.41 -18.88 -4.76
CA ARG A 580 -24.61 -17.94 -5.89
C ARG A 580 -23.97 -16.58 -5.60
N LEU A 581 -24.17 -16.05 -4.39
CA LEU A 581 -23.58 -14.79 -3.94
C LEU A 581 -22.05 -14.90 -3.79
N LEU A 582 -21.52 -16.00 -3.23
CA LEU A 582 -20.08 -16.24 -3.15
C LEU A 582 -19.42 -16.37 -4.53
N THR A 583 -20.05 -17.08 -5.48
CA THR A 583 -19.57 -17.20 -6.86
C THR A 583 -19.46 -15.84 -7.55
N ALA A 584 -20.34 -14.88 -7.25
CA ALA A 584 -20.27 -13.52 -7.78
C ALA A 584 -19.07 -12.69 -7.26
N TYR A 585 -18.33 -13.18 -6.26
CA TYR A 585 -17.04 -12.61 -5.81
C TYR A 585 -15.81 -13.38 -6.32
N MET A 586 -16.01 -14.49 -7.05
CA MET A 586 -14.91 -15.27 -7.62
C MET A 586 -14.50 -14.70 -8.98
N PRO A 587 -13.20 -14.64 -9.33
CA PRO A 587 -12.76 -14.17 -10.64
C PRO A 587 -13.26 -15.06 -11.79
N ASP A 588 -13.46 -14.49 -12.99
CA ASP A 588 -13.89 -15.26 -14.17
C ASP A 588 -12.92 -16.40 -14.53
N THR A 589 -11.63 -16.25 -14.19
CA THR A 589 -10.62 -17.31 -14.35
C THR A 589 -10.87 -18.57 -13.51
N PHE A 590 -11.63 -18.45 -12.42
CA PHE A 590 -12.12 -19.58 -11.62
C PHE A 590 -13.36 -20.25 -12.25
N MET A 591 -14.09 -19.57 -13.13
CA MET A 591 -15.34 -20.03 -13.76
C MET A 591 -15.17 -20.56 -15.19
N ASN A 592 -13.97 -20.48 -15.76
CA ASN A 592 -13.65 -20.99 -17.10
C ASN A 592 -13.76 -22.53 -17.18
N ARG A 593 -14.12 -23.09 -18.36
CA ARG A 593 -14.16 -24.55 -18.56
C ARG A 593 -12.80 -25.19 -18.27
N GLY A 594 -12.77 -26.24 -17.46
CA GLY A 594 -11.57 -26.96 -17.05
C GLY A 594 -10.72 -26.22 -16.00
N SER A 595 -11.26 -25.17 -15.39
CA SER A 595 -10.61 -24.46 -14.28
C SER A 595 -11.03 -25.00 -12.91
N ASP A 596 -10.69 -24.27 -11.85
CA ASP A 596 -10.83 -24.68 -10.46
C ASP A 596 -12.30 -24.92 -10.03
N HIS A 597 -13.29 -24.27 -10.64
CA HIS A 597 -14.72 -24.56 -10.41
C HIS A 597 -15.13 -25.96 -10.91
N ASP A 598 -14.79 -26.30 -12.16
CA ASP A 598 -15.13 -27.60 -12.74
C ASP A 598 -14.46 -28.75 -11.97
N ALA A 599 -13.22 -28.55 -11.52
CA ALA A 599 -12.50 -29.50 -10.67
C ALA A 599 -13.25 -29.79 -9.34
N ILE A 600 -13.80 -28.76 -8.68
CA ILE A 600 -14.63 -28.92 -7.48
C ILE A 600 -15.92 -29.69 -7.81
N LEU A 601 -16.58 -29.36 -8.92
CA LEU A 601 -17.80 -30.05 -9.36
C LEU A 601 -17.56 -31.54 -9.68
N VAL A 602 -16.39 -31.90 -10.23
CA VAL A 602 -16.02 -33.32 -10.47
C VAL A 602 -15.84 -34.09 -9.16
N ILE A 603 -15.16 -33.53 -8.16
CA ILE A 603 -15.02 -34.16 -6.82
C ILE A 603 -16.40 -34.38 -6.18
N LEU A 604 -17.29 -33.39 -6.27
CA LEU A 604 -18.66 -33.48 -5.74
C LEU A 604 -19.52 -34.48 -6.53
N LEU A 605 -19.38 -34.55 -7.85
CA LEU A 605 -20.07 -35.53 -8.70
C LEU A 605 -19.69 -36.96 -8.36
N VAL A 606 -18.39 -37.26 -8.26
CA VAL A 606 -17.92 -38.61 -7.88
C VAL A 606 -18.44 -38.99 -6.49
N SER A 607 -18.37 -38.07 -5.53
CA SER A 607 -18.90 -38.27 -4.17
C SER A 607 -20.42 -38.55 -4.18
N ARG A 608 -21.18 -37.80 -4.99
CA ARG A 608 -22.63 -37.96 -5.18
C ARG A 608 -22.99 -39.28 -5.85
N VAL A 609 -22.20 -39.72 -6.83
CA VAL A 609 -22.34 -41.01 -7.51
C VAL A 609 -22.08 -42.19 -6.55
N VAL A 610 -21.02 -42.13 -5.74
CA VAL A 610 -20.75 -43.12 -4.66
C VAL A 610 -21.95 -43.24 -3.71
N PHE A 611 -22.50 -42.10 -3.29
CA PHE A 611 -23.66 -42.06 -2.39
C PHE A 611 -24.93 -42.63 -3.03
N LYS A 612 -25.24 -42.27 -4.29
CA LYS A 612 -26.36 -42.84 -5.07
C LYS A 612 -26.21 -44.35 -5.22
N ALA A 613 -25.02 -44.85 -5.53
CA ALA A 613 -24.74 -46.29 -5.59
C ALA A 613 -24.98 -46.98 -4.23
N GLY A 614 -24.59 -46.35 -3.11
CA GLY A 614 -24.89 -46.83 -1.76
C GLY A 614 -26.39 -46.93 -1.44
N ILE A 615 -27.19 -45.96 -1.90
CA ILE A 615 -28.66 -46.01 -1.80
C ILE A 615 -29.21 -47.21 -2.57
N ILE A 616 -28.79 -47.40 -3.83
CA ILE A 616 -29.23 -48.53 -4.67
C ILE A 616 -28.89 -49.87 -4.00
N VAL A 617 -27.67 -50.03 -3.48
CA VAL A 617 -27.24 -51.25 -2.76
C VAL A 617 -28.15 -51.54 -1.56
N ASN A 618 -28.45 -50.54 -0.74
CA ASN A 618 -29.24 -50.75 0.47
C ASN A 618 -30.72 -51.01 0.15
N GLN A 619 -31.32 -50.23 -0.74
CA GLN A 619 -32.74 -50.38 -1.10
C GLN A 619 -33.01 -51.64 -1.92
N ALA A 620 -32.11 -52.06 -2.82
CA ALA A 620 -32.27 -53.33 -3.52
C ALA A 620 -32.18 -54.54 -2.57
N ARG A 621 -31.34 -54.47 -1.52
CA ARG A 621 -31.24 -55.52 -0.48
C ARG A 621 -32.47 -55.57 0.44
N GLU A 622 -33.09 -54.44 0.73
CA GLU A 622 -34.30 -54.33 1.55
C GLU A 622 -35.56 -54.78 0.78
N ARG A 623 -35.71 -54.34 -0.49
CA ARG A 623 -36.88 -54.64 -1.33
C ARG A 623 -36.93 -56.08 -1.82
N PHE A 624 -35.76 -56.70 -2.05
CA PHE A 624 -35.65 -58.06 -2.59
C PHE A 624 -34.87 -58.96 -1.62
N PRO A 625 -35.54 -59.62 -0.65
CA PRO A 625 -34.90 -60.54 0.28
C PRO A 625 -34.39 -61.82 -0.41
N GLN A 626 -33.70 -62.69 0.34
CA GLN A 626 -33.27 -64.00 -0.18
C GLN A 626 -34.42 -65.02 -0.09
N PRO A 627 -34.66 -65.86 -1.13
CA PRO A 627 -35.67 -66.91 -1.10
C PRO A 627 -35.40 -67.93 0.01
N THR A 628 -36.45 -68.40 0.67
CA THR A 628 -36.37 -69.44 1.72
C THR A 628 -36.39 -70.86 1.15
N THR A 629 -36.88 -71.04 -0.07
CA THR A 629 -37.09 -72.34 -0.72
C THR A 629 -36.74 -72.27 -2.21
N PHE A 630 -36.08 -73.30 -2.72
CA PHE A 630 -35.70 -73.45 -4.13
C PHE A 630 -36.32 -74.74 -4.70
N ASP A 631 -37.65 -74.79 -4.70
CA ASP A 631 -38.42 -75.88 -5.31
C ASP A 631 -39.02 -75.46 -6.67
N ARG A 632 -39.60 -76.42 -7.40
CA ARG A 632 -40.18 -76.15 -8.72
C ARG A 632 -41.37 -75.19 -8.68
N SER A 633 -42.14 -75.12 -7.59
CA SER A 633 -43.23 -74.14 -7.48
C SER A 633 -42.69 -72.73 -7.26
N ALA A 634 -41.71 -72.52 -6.38
CA ALA A 634 -41.05 -71.22 -6.22
C ALA A 634 -40.44 -70.72 -7.55
N VAL A 635 -39.68 -71.56 -8.25
CA VAL A 635 -39.04 -71.19 -9.53
C VAL A 635 -40.02 -70.76 -10.63
N LEU A 636 -41.23 -71.32 -10.66
CA LEU A 636 -42.20 -71.14 -11.75
C LEU A 636 -43.40 -70.24 -11.41
N GLN A 637 -43.70 -70.05 -10.12
CA GLN A 637 -44.89 -69.31 -9.66
C GLN A 637 -44.57 -68.20 -8.64
N ALA A 638 -43.39 -68.19 -8.03
CA ALA A 638 -42.98 -67.14 -7.11
C ALA A 638 -42.00 -66.16 -7.78
N HIS A 639 -42.19 -64.87 -7.49
CA HIS A 639 -41.33 -63.81 -8.02
C HIS A 639 -40.03 -63.64 -7.21
N ASP A 640 -39.92 -64.22 -6.02
CA ASP A 640 -38.81 -64.01 -5.08
C ASP A 640 -37.46 -64.52 -5.63
N VAL A 641 -37.44 -65.68 -6.29
CA VAL A 641 -36.24 -66.23 -6.94
C VAL A 641 -35.73 -65.30 -8.05
N HIS A 642 -36.64 -64.80 -8.90
CA HIS A 642 -36.30 -63.90 -10.02
C HIS A 642 -35.88 -62.51 -9.54
N GLN A 643 -36.53 -62.00 -8.49
CA GLN A 643 -36.17 -60.74 -7.84
C GLN A 643 -34.83 -60.83 -7.11
N PHE A 644 -34.49 -61.96 -6.51
CA PHE A 644 -33.18 -62.18 -5.90
C PHE A 644 -32.06 -62.36 -6.94
N GLU A 645 -32.35 -63.00 -8.08
CA GLU A 645 -31.45 -63.04 -9.25
C GLU A 645 -31.15 -61.61 -9.71
N PHE A 646 -32.19 -60.85 -10.05
CA PHE A 646 -32.09 -59.48 -10.52
C PHE A 646 -31.34 -58.58 -9.53
N ARG A 647 -31.67 -58.66 -8.24
CA ARG A 647 -30.95 -57.97 -7.16
C ARG A 647 -29.47 -58.32 -7.17
N SER A 648 -29.11 -59.59 -7.26
CA SER A 648 -27.73 -60.05 -7.18
C SER A 648 -26.91 -59.61 -8.39
N ARG A 649 -27.50 -59.69 -9.59
CA ARG A 649 -26.92 -59.14 -10.83
C ARG A 649 -26.77 -57.62 -10.76
N LEU A 650 -27.80 -56.88 -10.36
CA LEU A 650 -27.74 -55.43 -10.13
C LEU A 650 -26.65 -55.05 -9.12
N LEU A 651 -26.55 -55.77 -8.00
CA LEU A 651 -25.52 -55.53 -6.97
C LEU A 651 -24.11 -55.77 -7.50
N HIS A 652 -23.88 -56.76 -8.38
CA HIS A 652 -22.58 -56.95 -9.04
C HIS A 652 -22.18 -55.71 -9.86
N HIS A 653 -23.07 -55.22 -10.71
CA HIS A 653 -22.81 -54.00 -11.50
C HIS A 653 -22.61 -52.77 -10.60
N VAL A 654 -23.46 -52.57 -9.58
CA VAL A 654 -23.34 -51.41 -8.67
C VAL A 654 -22.08 -51.49 -7.80
N HIS A 655 -21.63 -52.68 -7.38
CA HIS A 655 -20.36 -52.82 -6.67
C HIS A 655 -19.13 -52.62 -7.58
N ASN A 656 -19.19 -53.04 -8.86
CA ASN A 656 -18.17 -52.66 -9.84
C ASN A 656 -18.13 -51.13 -10.09
N MET A 657 -19.29 -50.45 -10.05
CA MET A 657 -19.35 -48.98 -10.07
C MET A 657 -18.72 -48.37 -8.82
N GLN A 658 -19.04 -48.88 -7.62
CA GLN A 658 -18.43 -48.39 -6.37
C GLN A 658 -16.91 -48.58 -6.37
N ALA A 659 -16.40 -49.72 -6.84
CA ALA A 659 -14.97 -49.97 -6.96
C ALA A 659 -14.26 -48.87 -7.77
N ILE A 660 -14.72 -48.56 -8.99
CA ILE A 660 -14.09 -47.52 -9.83
C ILE A 660 -14.31 -46.11 -9.28
N MET A 661 -15.48 -45.83 -8.69
CA MET A 661 -15.81 -44.51 -8.13
C MET A 661 -15.05 -44.19 -6.84
N HIS A 662 -14.80 -45.17 -5.97
CA HIS A 662 -13.91 -44.97 -4.82
C HIS A 662 -12.46 -44.73 -5.24
N GLN A 663 -11.98 -45.35 -6.33
CA GLN A 663 -10.65 -45.04 -6.86
C GLN A 663 -10.57 -43.65 -7.50
N PHE A 664 -11.60 -43.19 -8.22
CA PHE A 664 -11.70 -41.78 -8.62
C PHE A 664 -11.68 -40.84 -7.39
N LEU A 665 -12.47 -41.15 -6.36
CA LEU A 665 -12.55 -40.31 -5.16
C LEU A 665 -11.20 -40.23 -4.43
N PHE A 666 -10.46 -41.34 -4.36
CA PHE A 666 -9.12 -41.36 -3.79
C PHE A 666 -8.11 -40.60 -4.67
N GLY A 667 -8.08 -40.88 -5.98
CA GLY A 667 -7.18 -40.25 -6.94
C GLY A 667 -7.36 -38.73 -7.00
N LEU A 668 -8.59 -38.24 -7.12
CA LEU A 668 -8.89 -36.79 -7.14
C LEU A 668 -8.51 -36.06 -5.84
N ASN A 669 -8.41 -36.78 -4.72
CA ASN A 669 -7.95 -36.25 -3.43
C ASN A 669 -6.45 -36.49 -3.16
N THR A 670 -5.70 -37.05 -4.10
CA THR A 670 -4.26 -37.35 -3.95
C THR A 670 -3.37 -36.99 -5.15
N CYS A 671 -3.96 -36.66 -6.31
CA CYS A 671 -3.25 -36.39 -7.56
C CYS A 671 -2.55 -35.04 -7.63
N THR A 672 -1.73 -34.82 -8.67
CA THR A 672 -1.21 -33.48 -8.92
C THR A 672 -2.34 -32.49 -9.28
N PRO A 673 -2.25 -31.21 -8.86
CA PRO A 673 -3.27 -30.20 -9.20
C PRO A 673 -3.54 -30.04 -10.71
N GLU A 674 -2.55 -30.31 -11.57
CA GLU A 674 -2.73 -30.32 -13.02
C GLU A 674 -3.63 -31.47 -13.51
N VAL A 675 -3.50 -32.67 -12.91
CA VAL A 675 -4.35 -33.83 -13.22
C VAL A 675 -5.78 -33.58 -12.73
N LEU A 676 -5.95 -32.94 -11.58
CA LEU A 676 -7.27 -32.51 -11.10
C LEU A 676 -7.96 -31.53 -12.07
N LEU A 677 -7.24 -30.55 -12.62
CA LEU A 677 -7.80 -29.62 -13.63
C LEU A 677 -8.13 -30.33 -14.96
N LYS A 678 -7.29 -31.28 -15.40
CA LYS A 678 -7.58 -32.14 -16.57
C LYS A 678 -8.85 -32.97 -16.37
N ALA A 679 -9.09 -33.49 -15.15
CA ALA A 679 -10.34 -34.16 -14.81
C ALA A 679 -11.53 -33.19 -14.80
N GLY A 680 -11.36 -31.96 -14.29
CA GLY A 680 -12.36 -30.89 -14.36
C GLY A 680 -12.87 -30.64 -15.78
N ALA A 681 -11.97 -30.61 -16.77
CA ALA A 681 -12.34 -30.39 -18.18
C ALA A 681 -13.31 -31.45 -18.75
N SER A 682 -13.36 -32.65 -18.16
CA SER A 682 -14.24 -33.78 -18.49
C SER A 682 -15.59 -33.77 -17.75
N LEU A 683 -15.92 -32.71 -17.00
CA LEU A 683 -17.16 -32.59 -16.23
C LEU A 683 -18.44 -32.80 -17.07
N PRO A 684 -18.62 -32.21 -18.27
CA PRO A 684 -19.83 -32.42 -19.07
C PRO A 684 -20.09 -33.88 -19.42
N GLU A 685 -19.03 -34.60 -19.75
CA GLU A 685 -19.06 -36.02 -20.11
C GLU A 685 -19.39 -36.89 -18.88
N MET A 686 -18.87 -36.54 -17.70
CA MET A 686 -19.24 -37.18 -16.42
C MET A 686 -20.70 -36.91 -16.01
N VAL A 687 -21.19 -35.68 -16.18
CA VAL A 687 -22.58 -35.29 -15.88
C VAL A 687 -23.57 -35.98 -16.81
N ALA A 688 -23.23 -36.18 -18.08
CA ALA A 688 -24.04 -36.96 -19.00
C ALA A 688 -24.20 -38.42 -18.51
N GLN A 689 -23.12 -39.00 -17.97
CA GLN A 689 -23.09 -40.38 -17.53
C GLN A 689 -23.76 -40.60 -16.15
N GLU A 690 -23.75 -39.60 -15.25
CA GLU A 690 -24.45 -39.65 -13.96
C GLU A 690 -25.97 -39.93 -14.11
N LYS A 691 -26.59 -39.42 -15.18
CA LYS A 691 -28.03 -39.61 -15.48
C LYS A 691 -28.46 -41.07 -15.52
N THR A 692 -27.57 -41.98 -15.92
CA THR A 692 -27.86 -43.43 -15.92
C THR A 692 -28.10 -43.97 -14.51
N ILE A 693 -27.40 -43.42 -13.50
CA ILE A 693 -27.57 -43.82 -12.09
C ILE A 693 -28.81 -43.16 -11.51
N ASP A 694 -29.10 -41.90 -11.88
CA ASP A 694 -30.36 -41.25 -11.49
C ASP A 694 -31.59 -42.00 -12.02
N GLY A 695 -31.58 -42.52 -13.25
CA GLY A 695 -32.66 -43.37 -13.76
C GLY A 695 -32.93 -44.61 -12.88
N VAL A 696 -31.90 -45.25 -12.32
CA VAL A 696 -32.07 -46.38 -11.37
C VAL A 696 -32.63 -45.90 -10.03
N VAL A 697 -32.20 -44.73 -9.54
CA VAL A 697 -32.75 -44.11 -8.32
C VAL A 697 -34.21 -43.65 -8.53
N GLU A 698 -34.58 -43.21 -9.72
CA GLU A 698 -35.95 -42.84 -10.09
C GLU A 698 -36.85 -44.08 -10.19
N LEU A 699 -36.39 -45.18 -10.80
CA LEU A 699 -37.11 -46.45 -10.80
C LEU A 699 -37.33 -46.99 -9.36
N LEU A 700 -36.35 -46.83 -8.47
CA LEU A 700 -36.51 -47.14 -7.04
C LEU A 700 -37.56 -46.23 -6.37
N LYS A 701 -37.46 -44.90 -6.54
CA LYS A 701 -38.42 -43.93 -5.99
C LYS A 701 -39.85 -44.15 -6.48
N ALA A 702 -40.01 -44.47 -7.76
CA ALA A 702 -41.30 -44.74 -8.39
C ALA A 702 -41.85 -46.14 -8.04
N ASN A 703 -41.08 -46.95 -7.28
CA ASN A 703 -41.40 -48.33 -6.93
C ASN A 703 -41.52 -49.26 -8.16
N GLN A 704 -40.88 -48.88 -9.27
CA GLN A 704 -40.94 -49.52 -10.60
C GLN A 704 -39.71 -50.38 -10.94
N LEU A 705 -38.62 -50.28 -10.18
CA LEU A 705 -37.45 -51.17 -10.38
C LEU A 705 -37.85 -52.62 -10.10
N ASP A 706 -37.78 -53.48 -11.10
CA ASP A 706 -38.29 -54.85 -11.08
C ASP A 706 -37.32 -55.85 -11.75
N GLU A 707 -37.66 -57.14 -11.73
CA GLU A 707 -36.88 -58.20 -12.37
C GLU A 707 -36.70 -58.05 -13.90
N ASN A 708 -37.55 -57.28 -14.57
CA ASN A 708 -37.48 -57.00 -16.01
C ASN A 708 -36.58 -55.80 -16.36
N SER A 709 -36.18 -55.00 -15.38
CA SER A 709 -35.40 -53.77 -15.57
C SER A 709 -33.99 -54.06 -16.13
N SER A 710 -33.57 -53.30 -17.16
CA SER A 710 -32.29 -53.55 -17.85
C SER A 710 -31.07 -53.00 -17.10
N THR A 711 -30.03 -53.83 -16.94
CA THR A 711 -28.73 -53.45 -16.36
C THR A 711 -27.72 -52.94 -17.41
N GLU A 712 -28.00 -53.10 -18.70
CA GLU A 712 -27.05 -52.87 -19.80
C GLU A 712 -26.48 -51.44 -19.85
N ASN A 713 -27.30 -50.44 -19.51
CA ASN A 713 -26.85 -49.04 -19.46
C ASN A 713 -25.88 -48.80 -18.29
N LEU A 714 -26.03 -49.51 -17.17
CA LEU A 714 -25.10 -49.44 -16.04
C LEU A 714 -23.77 -50.13 -16.39
N GLU A 715 -23.78 -51.19 -17.19
CA GLU A 715 -22.56 -51.81 -17.72
C GLU A 715 -21.76 -50.84 -18.59
N LYS A 716 -22.42 -50.18 -19.56
CA LYS A 716 -21.81 -49.12 -20.39
C LYS A 716 -21.23 -47.97 -19.55
N CYS A 717 -21.96 -47.57 -18.51
CA CYS A 717 -21.55 -46.56 -17.52
C CYS A 717 -20.25 -46.97 -16.78
N ILE A 718 -20.15 -48.22 -16.32
CA ILE A 718 -18.93 -48.77 -15.69
C ILE A 718 -17.76 -48.79 -16.67
N SER A 719 -17.98 -49.21 -17.92
CA SER A 719 -16.94 -49.24 -18.96
C SER A 719 -16.40 -47.84 -19.30
N PHE A 720 -17.27 -46.83 -19.41
CA PHE A 720 -16.88 -45.43 -19.60
C PHE A 720 -15.96 -44.95 -18.46
N PHE A 721 -16.37 -45.14 -17.20
CA PHE A 721 -15.56 -44.71 -16.07
C PHE A 721 -14.23 -45.48 -15.96
N ASN A 722 -14.18 -46.78 -16.29
CA ASN A 722 -12.93 -47.55 -16.33
C ASN A 722 -11.95 -47.06 -17.40
N ALA A 723 -12.45 -46.75 -18.62
CA ALA A 723 -11.63 -46.18 -19.68
C ALA A 723 -11.09 -44.80 -19.29
N MET A 724 -11.96 -43.92 -18.77
CA MET A 724 -11.59 -42.55 -18.37
C MET A 724 -10.61 -42.53 -17.18
N PHE A 725 -10.76 -43.42 -16.18
CA PHE A 725 -9.78 -43.56 -15.09
C PHE A 725 -8.39 -43.93 -15.63
N SER A 726 -8.36 -44.83 -16.61
CA SER A 726 -7.13 -45.29 -17.27
C SER A 726 -6.46 -44.19 -18.13
N VAL A 727 -7.20 -43.16 -18.53
CA VAL A 727 -6.68 -41.99 -19.26
C VAL A 727 -6.26 -40.86 -18.31
N LEU A 728 -7.02 -40.60 -17.24
CA LEU A 728 -6.79 -39.45 -16.35
C LEU A 728 -5.83 -39.71 -15.19
N LEU A 729 -5.83 -40.93 -14.60
CA LEU A 729 -5.18 -41.20 -13.31
C LEU A 729 -4.12 -42.32 -13.35
N ALA A 730 -3.94 -42.99 -14.48
CA ALA A 730 -2.99 -44.10 -14.63
C ALA A 730 -1.51 -43.70 -14.44
N SER A 731 -1.16 -42.43 -14.61
CA SER A 731 0.22 -41.93 -14.52
C SER A 731 0.79 -41.87 -13.10
N GLU A 732 -0.04 -41.86 -12.07
CA GLU A 732 0.39 -41.54 -10.68
C GLU A 732 0.23 -42.74 -9.70
N GLN A 733 -0.27 -43.90 -10.16
CA GLN A 733 -0.51 -45.12 -9.34
C GLN A 733 -1.34 -44.88 -8.05
N LEU A 734 -2.28 -43.94 -8.09
CA LEU A 734 -3.09 -43.53 -6.94
C LEU A 734 -4.28 -44.46 -6.74
N MET A 735 -4.15 -45.40 -5.81
CA MET A 735 -5.16 -46.41 -5.50
C MET A 735 -5.24 -46.67 -3.99
N ASN A 736 -6.48 -46.71 -3.48
CA ASN A 736 -6.79 -47.25 -2.17
C ASN A 736 -7.04 -48.75 -2.32
N GLU A 737 -5.99 -49.54 -2.10
CA GLU A 737 -5.97 -51.00 -2.21
C GLU A 737 -7.03 -51.63 -1.30
N THR A 738 -7.10 -51.20 -0.04
CA THR A 738 -7.99 -51.79 0.97
C THR A 738 -9.47 -51.61 0.60
N GLN A 739 -9.84 -50.45 0.07
CA GLN A 739 -11.20 -50.19 -0.41
C GLN A 739 -11.48 -50.86 -1.76
N PHE A 740 -10.52 -50.85 -2.70
CA PHE A 740 -10.64 -51.57 -3.97
C PHE A 740 -10.96 -53.06 -3.74
N VAL A 741 -10.21 -53.69 -2.85
CA VAL A 741 -10.38 -55.10 -2.51
C VAL A 741 -11.75 -55.33 -1.85
N ARG A 742 -12.20 -54.43 -0.97
CA ARG A 742 -13.52 -54.50 -0.32
C ARG A 742 -14.66 -54.48 -1.34
N ASP A 743 -14.61 -53.59 -2.32
CA ASP A 743 -15.65 -53.45 -3.35
C ASP A 743 -15.61 -54.61 -4.37
N CYS A 744 -14.42 -55.05 -4.78
CA CYS A 744 -14.27 -56.24 -5.63
C CYS A 744 -14.81 -57.50 -4.94
N ILE A 745 -14.61 -57.69 -3.63
CA ILE A 745 -15.19 -58.81 -2.87
C ILE A 745 -16.72 -58.70 -2.78
N ALA A 746 -17.26 -57.50 -2.63
CA ALA A 746 -18.71 -57.29 -2.64
C ALA A 746 -19.31 -57.61 -4.02
N SER A 747 -18.64 -57.20 -5.10
CA SER A 747 -19.01 -57.48 -6.48
C SER A 747 -18.93 -58.97 -6.84
N ILE A 748 -17.83 -59.62 -6.47
CA ILE A 748 -17.62 -61.06 -6.66
C ILE A 748 -18.62 -61.88 -5.83
N GLY A 749 -18.92 -61.46 -4.60
CA GLY A 749 -19.96 -62.07 -3.78
C GLY A 749 -21.35 -62.00 -4.42
N ALA A 750 -21.71 -60.85 -5.00
CA ALA A 750 -22.98 -60.66 -5.71
C ALA A 750 -23.05 -61.48 -7.01
N ALA A 751 -21.94 -61.62 -7.74
CA ALA A 751 -21.84 -62.56 -8.87
C ALA A 751 -22.02 -64.01 -8.40
N CYS A 752 -21.40 -64.43 -7.30
CA CYS A 752 -21.61 -65.76 -6.71
C CYS A 752 -23.06 -66.00 -6.24
N ASP A 753 -23.78 -64.97 -5.80
CA ASP A 753 -25.22 -65.06 -5.50
C ASP A 753 -26.05 -65.29 -6.78
N SER A 754 -25.88 -64.47 -7.83
CA SER A 754 -26.60 -64.65 -9.11
C SER A 754 -26.22 -65.97 -9.82
N ILE A 755 -24.93 -66.32 -9.89
CA ILE A 755 -24.46 -67.58 -10.49
C ILE A 755 -25.07 -68.78 -9.78
N SER A 756 -25.05 -68.81 -8.44
CA SER A 756 -25.62 -69.93 -7.67
C SER A 756 -27.14 -70.01 -7.83
N THR A 757 -27.82 -68.87 -7.85
CA THR A 757 -29.28 -68.77 -8.07
C THR A 757 -29.66 -69.30 -9.46
N ASN A 758 -29.03 -68.81 -10.52
CA ASN A 758 -29.28 -69.25 -11.90
C ASN A 758 -28.92 -70.73 -12.11
N ALA A 759 -27.80 -71.21 -11.58
CA ALA A 759 -27.40 -72.61 -11.72
C ALA A 759 -28.36 -73.56 -10.97
N THR A 760 -28.79 -73.20 -9.76
CA THR A 760 -29.77 -73.97 -8.96
C THR A 760 -31.14 -73.98 -9.64
N LEU A 761 -31.60 -72.82 -10.13
CA LEU A 761 -32.84 -72.67 -10.91
C LEU A 761 -32.84 -73.63 -12.10
N VAL A 762 -31.81 -73.58 -12.93
CA VAL A 762 -31.68 -74.46 -14.11
C VAL A 762 -31.62 -75.93 -13.67
N GLN A 763 -30.87 -76.27 -12.61
CA GLN A 763 -30.77 -77.64 -12.11
C GLN A 763 -32.12 -78.20 -11.65
N THR A 764 -32.96 -77.41 -10.97
CA THR A 764 -34.30 -77.87 -10.54
C THR A 764 -35.22 -78.22 -11.72
N LEU A 765 -34.99 -77.63 -12.90
CA LEU A 765 -35.78 -77.83 -14.11
C LEU A 765 -35.19 -78.88 -15.06
N ILE A 766 -34.10 -79.57 -14.70
CA ILE A 766 -33.57 -80.70 -15.48
C ILE A 766 -34.56 -81.89 -15.45
N LYS A 767 -34.65 -82.60 -16.58
CA LYS A 767 -35.45 -83.83 -16.70
C LYS A 767 -34.91 -84.96 -15.83
N GLY A 768 -35.79 -85.65 -15.11
CA GLY A 768 -35.41 -86.75 -14.22
C GLY A 768 -34.64 -87.84 -14.97
N GLY A 769 -33.39 -88.08 -14.56
CA GLY A 769 -32.43 -88.96 -15.24
C GLY A 769 -31.26 -88.23 -15.92
N ASP A 770 -31.45 -86.99 -16.37
CA ASP A 770 -30.39 -86.17 -17.00
C ASP A 770 -29.46 -85.49 -15.97
N GLU A 771 -29.61 -85.76 -14.67
CA GLU A 771 -28.74 -85.23 -13.60
C GLU A 771 -27.27 -85.64 -13.76
N THR A 772 -27.02 -86.84 -14.31
CA THR A 772 -25.68 -87.37 -14.62
C THR A 772 -25.20 -87.05 -16.04
N SER A 773 -25.96 -86.27 -16.81
CA SER A 773 -25.53 -85.77 -18.13
C SER A 773 -24.41 -84.73 -18.02
N ASP A 774 -23.72 -84.44 -19.13
CA ASP A 774 -22.65 -83.44 -19.15
C ASP A 774 -23.15 -82.04 -18.72
N SER A 775 -24.41 -81.68 -18.97
CA SER A 775 -24.98 -80.43 -18.45
C SER A 775 -25.28 -80.47 -16.95
N GLY A 776 -25.77 -81.60 -16.44
CA GLY A 776 -26.05 -81.79 -15.01
C GLY A 776 -24.75 -81.76 -14.18
N LEU A 777 -23.74 -82.52 -14.62
CA LEU A 777 -22.41 -82.56 -14.01
C LEU A 777 -21.68 -81.21 -14.12
N LEU A 778 -21.88 -80.45 -15.21
CA LEU A 778 -21.32 -79.10 -15.34
C LEU A 778 -21.97 -78.13 -14.34
N LEU A 779 -23.29 -78.11 -14.22
CA LEU A 779 -24.01 -77.24 -13.27
C LEU A 779 -23.69 -77.60 -11.81
N GLN A 780 -23.60 -78.89 -11.48
CA GLN A 780 -23.15 -79.34 -10.16
C GLN A 780 -21.72 -78.89 -9.85
N TYR A 781 -20.81 -78.96 -10.83
CA TYR A 781 -19.44 -78.44 -10.71
C TYR A 781 -19.43 -76.91 -10.50
N VAL A 782 -20.27 -76.16 -11.23
CA VAL A 782 -20.43 -74.70 -11.04
C VAL A 782 -20.84 -74.39 -9.61
N ILE A 783 -21.92 -75.00 -9.11
CA ILE A 783 -22.46 -74.77 -7.76
C ILE A 783 -21.40 -75.10 -6.69
N GLN A 784 -20.71 -76.24 -6.81
CA GLN A 784 -19.69 -76.66 -5.84
C GLN A 784 -18.48 -75.71 -5.79
N ASN A 785 -17.99 -75.24 -6.95
CA ASN A 785 -16.88 -74.29 -6.98
C ASN A 785 -17.29 -72.89 -6.51
N ILE A 786 -18.53 -72.48 -6.78
CA ILE A 786 -19.05 -71.19 -6.33
C ILE A 786 -19.23 -71.16 -4.81
N GLU A 787 -19.72 -72.22 -4.16
CA GLU A 787 -19.72 -72.25 -2.68
C GLU A 787 -18.29 -72.34 -2.09
N SER A 788 -17.35 -73.00 -2.76
CA SER A 788 -15.92 -72.95 -2.40
C SER A 788 -15.38 -71.50 -2.43
N ILE A 789 -15.65 -70.76 -3.51
CA ILE A 789 -15.29 -69.34 -3.64
C ILE A 789 -16.02 -68.49 -2.58
N ARG A 790 -17.30 -68.74 -2.29
CA ARG A 790 -18.05 -68.07 -1.20
C ARG A 790 -17.43 -68.30 0.18
N GLN A 791 -16.83 -69.46 0.42
CA GLN A 791 -16.11 -69.74 1.67
C GLN A 791 -14.79 -68.96 1.74
N GLN A 792 -14.03 -68.88 0.64
CA GLN A 792 -12.83 -68.03 0.60
C GLN A 792 -13.17 -66.55 0.77
N LEU A 793 -14.21 -66.02 0.09
CA LEU A 793 -14.67 -64.63 0.25
C LEU A 793 -15.00 -64.29 1.71
N LYS A 794 -15.60 -65.21 2.49
CA LYS A 794 -15.86 -65.02 3.92
C LYS A 794 -14.55 -64.88 4.73
N LEU A 795 -13.50 -65.62 4.37
CA LEU A 795 -12.18 -65.51 5.00
C LEU A 795 -11.46 -64.20 4.65
N VAL A 796 -11.41 -63.84 3.36
CA VAL A 796 -10.82 -62.58 2.88
C VAL A 796 -11.52 -61.38 3.52
N LYS A 797 -12.85 -61.37 3.54
CA LYS A 797 -13.66 -60.31 4.17
C LYS A 797 -13.42 -60.18 5.68
N ARG A 798 -13.07 -61.27 6.38
CA ARG A 798 -12.78 -61.26 7.82
C ARG A 798 -11.39 -60.71 8.15
N ARG A 799 -10.41 -60.90 7.27
CA ARG A 799 -9.01 -60.47 7.45
C ARG A 799 -8.74 -59.03 7.01
N LEU A 800 -9.62 -58.45 6.19
CA LEU A 800 -9.51 -57.04 5.78
C LEU A 800 -9.71 -56.08 6.96
N PRO A 801 -8.91 -55.00 7.05
CA PRO A 801 -9.13 -53.91 8.00
C PRO A 801 -10.57 -53.38 7.97
N GLN A 802 -11.11 -53.11 9.15
CA GLN A 802 -12.39 -52.43 9.32
C GLN A 802 -12.24 -50.90 9.36
N ASP A 803 -11.07 -50.40 9.73
CA ASP A 803 -10.76 -48.97 9.68
C ASP A 803 -10.57 -48.49 8.22
N THR A 804 -11.33 -47.47 7.84
CA THR A 804 -11.25 -46.78 6.55
C THR A 804 -9.96 -45.97 6.34
N ASN A 805 -9.17 -45.71 7.40
CA ASN A 805 -7.89 -45.01 7.29
C ASN A 805 -6.74 -45.92 6.83
N VAL A 806 -6.91 -47.24 6.83
CA VAL A 806 -5.94 -48.17 6.22
C VAL A 806 -6.17 -48.19 4.70
N ILE A 807 -5.19 -47.68 3.96
CA ILE A 807 -5.27 -47.45 2.50
C ILE A 807 -4.56 -48.56 1.71
N LYS A 808 -3.50 -49.15 2.29
CA LYS A 808 -2.65 -50.17 1.65
C LYS A 808 -2.77 -51.51 2.35
N CYS A 809 -2.77 -52.57 1.55
CA CYS A 809 -2.58 -53.96 1.98
C CYS A 809 -1.25 -54.55 1.46
N ASN A 810 -0.40 -53.73 0.80
CA ASN A 810 0.87 -54.09 0.18
C ASN A 810 0.73 -55.17 -0.93
N LEU A 811 -0.46 -55.24 -1.54
CA LEU A 811 -0.76 -56.25 -2.55
C LEU A 811 0.07 -56.03 -3.83
N SER A 812 0.58 -57.11 -4.41
CA SER A 812 1.33 -56.99 -5.66
C SER A 812 0.43 -56.44 -6.79
N PRO A 813 0.95 -55.63 -7.73
CA PRO A 813 0.16 -55.14 -8.87
C PRO A 813 -0.49 -56.28 -9.68
N LYS A 814 0.15 -57.45 -9.73
CA LYS A 814 -0.43 -58.67 -10.32
C LYS A 814 -1.64 -59.16 -9.51
N THR A 815 -1.56 -59.21 -8.18
CA THR A 815 -2.70 -59.63 -7.33
C THR A 815 -3.90 -58.71 -7.50
N ILE A 816 -3.67 -57.40 -7.66
CA ILE A 816 -4.73 -56.41 -7.90
C ILE A 816 -5.33 -56.58 -9.31
N ALA A 817 -4.51 -56.80 -10.34
CA ALA A 817 -4.97 -57.11 -11.69
C ALA A 817 -5.79 -58.41 -11.74
N ASN A 818 -5.30 -59.49 -11.11
CA ASN A 818 -6.01 -60.75 -10.98
C ASN A 818 -7.36 -60.56 -10.26
N LEU A 819 -7.44 -59.71 -9.22
CA LEU A 819 -8.70 -59.44 -8.53
C LEU A 819 -9.74 -58.72 -9.41
N LYS A 820 -9.31 -57.78 -10.26
CA LYS A 820 -10.18 -57.18 -11.28
C LYS A 820 -10.64 -58.23 -12.31
N GLN A 821 -9.69 -59.01 -12.83
CA GLN A 821 -9.96 -60.08 -13.80
C GLN A 821 -10.89 -61.16 -13.24
N MET A 822 -10.81 -61.49 -11.95
CA MET A 822 -11.75 -62.40 -11.28
C MET A 822 -13.19 -61.85 -11.29
N SER A 823 -13.37 -60.56 -10.99
CA SER A 823 -14.69 -59.91 -11.04
C SER A 823 -15.27 -59.93 -12.45
N GLU A 824 -14.47 -59.56 -13.46
CA GLU A 824 -14.89 -59.53 -14.87
C GLU A 824 -15.20 -60.94 -15.41
N SER A 825 -14.39 -61.94 -15.07
CA SER A 825 -14.58 -63.33 -15.51
C SER A 825 -15.82 -63.98 -14.89
N LEU A 826 -16.09 -63.69 -13.60
CA LEU A 826 -17.35 -64.09 -12.98
C LEU A 826 -18.54 -63.29 -13.54
N GLY A 827 -18.37 -62.02 -13.89
CA GLY A 827 -19.40 -61.23 -14.57
C GLY A 827 -19.83 -61.84 -15.91
N LYS A 828 -18.87 -62.33 -16.71
CA LYS A 828 -19.15 -63.12 -17.93
C LYS A 828 -19.92 -64.40 -17.60
N LEU A 829 -19.45 -65.20 -16.64
CA LEU A 829 -20.11 -66.46 -16.23
C LEU A 829 -21.54 -66.24 -15.71
N MET A 830 -21.76 -65.17 -14.92
CA MET A 830 -23.06 -64.73 -14.44
C MET A 830 -24.00 -64.44 -15.61
N MET A 831 -23.53 -63.70 -16.62
CA MET A 831 -24.36 -63.33 -17.78
C MET A 831 -24.69 -64.54 -18.67
N VAL A 832 -23.76 -65.50 -18.84
CA VAL A 832 -24.05 -66.78 -19.52
C VAL A 832 -25.17 -67.53 -18.80
N LEU A 833 -25.07 -67.72 -17.49
CA LEU A 833 -26.05 -68.50 -16.72
C LEU A 833 -27.40 -67.79 -16.60
N PHE A 834 -27.43 -66.45 -16.54
CA PHE A 834 -28.66 -65.66 -16.66
C PHE A 834 -29.35 -65.86 -18.02
N LEU A 835 -28.60 -65.84 -19.14
CA LEU A 835 -29.15 -66.10 -20.47
C LEU A 835 -29.70 -67.52 -20.59
N VAL A 836 -29.01 -68.53 -20.05
CA VAL A 836 -29.49 -69.92 -20.02
C VAL A 836 -30.74 -70.06 -19.16
N ALA A 837 -30.74 -69.52 -17.93
CA ALA A 837 -31.89 -69.55 -17.03
C ALA A 837 -33.13 -68.90 -17.68
N LYS A 838 -32.94 -67.77 -18.37
CA LYS A 838 -34.02 -67.08 -19.11
C LYS A 838 -34.57 -67.90 -20.28
N GLN A 839 -33.74 -68.64 -21.01
CA GLN A 839 -34.21 -69.53 -22.09
C GLN A 839 -34.90 -70.78 -21.54
N VAL A 840 -34.37 -71.37 -20.46
CA VAL A 840 -34.93 -72.53 -19.73
C VAL A 840 -36.33 -72.21 -19.18
N LEU A 841 -36.41 -71.29 -18.21
CA LEU A 841 -37.26 -70.12 -18.32
C LEU A 841 -38.49 -70.16 -19.25
N HIS A 842 -38.30 -69.45 -20.34
CA HIS A 842 -39.21 -69.26 -21.45
C HIS A 842 -39.70 -70.59 -22.04
N MET A 843 -38.81 -71.55 -22.31
CA MET A 843 -39.21 -72.84 -22.89
C MET A 843 -40.17 -73.62 -21.99
N VAL A 844 -39.92 -73.65 -20.68
CA VAL A 844 -40.77 -74.34 -19.70
C VAL A 844 -42.12 -73.63 -19.53
N THR A 845 -42.14 -72.30 -19.54
CA THR A 845 -43.41 -71.52 -19.47
C THR A 845 -44.25 -71.54 -20.75
N VAL A 846 -43.66 -71.80 -21.92
CA VAL A 846 -44.39 -71.92 -23.20
C VAL A 846 -44.90 -73.35 -23.43
N ASN A 847 -44.19 -74.37 -22.95
CA ASN A 847 -44.54 -75.78 -23.17
C ASN A 847 -45.53 -76.35 -22.13
N THR A 848 -46.24 -75.52 -21.36
CA THR A 848 -47.13 -75.95 -20.26
C THR A 848 -48.18 -76.98 -20.66
N ASP A 849 -48.67 -76.91 -21.90
CA ASP A 849 -49.70 -77.81 -22.45
C ASP A 849 -49.22 -79.27 -22.58
N SER A 850 -47.91 -79.52 -22.50
CA SER A 850 -47.31 -80.86 -22.60
C SER A 850 -47.22 -81.61 -21.27
N GLY A 851 -47.40 -80.92 -20.13
CA GLY A 851 -47.27 -81.47 -18.78
C GLY A 851 -45.85 -81.84 -18.32
N ASP A 852 -44.86 -81.91 -19.23
CA ASP A 852 -43.47 -82.16 -18.89
C ASP A 852 -42.72 -80.85 -18.64
N VAL A 853 -42.78 -80.39 -17.39
CA VAL A 853 -42.23 -79.11 -16.91
C VAL A 853 -40.70 -79.18 -16.72
N THR A 854 -39.99 -79.83 -17.65
CA THR A 854 -38.55 -80.11 -17.55
C THR A 854 -37.79 -79.91 -18.88
N VAL A 855 -36.48 -79.72 -18.78
CA VAL A 855 -35.57 -79.52 -19.91
C VAL A 855 -34.71 -80.77 -20.10
N PRO A 856 -34.71 -81.39 -21.31
CA PRO A 856 -33.80 -82.49 -21.63
C PRO A 856 -32.38 -81.98 -21.87
N HIS A 857 -31.38 -82.81 -21.55
CA HIS A 857 -29.95 -82.50 -21.66
C HIS A 857 -29.56 -81.80 -22.97
N THR A 858 -30.03 -82.28 -24.12
CA THR A 858 -29.68 -81.73 -25.44
C THR A 858 -30.12 -80.27 -25.61
N LYS A 859 -31.32 -79.90 -25.15
CA LYS A 859 -31.79 -78.50 -25.22
C LYS A 859 -31.12 -77.59 -24.20
N LEU A 860 -30.80 -78.12 -23.03
CA LEU A 860 -29.96 -77.39 -22.07
C LEU A 860 -28.55 -77.14 -22.63
N TRP A 861 -27.97 -78.11 -23.37
CA TRP A 861 -26.66 -77.96 -24.00
C TRP A 861 -26.67 -77.00 -25.21
N ASP A 862 -27.72 -77.00 -26.02
CA ASP A 862 -27.96 -76.00 -27.07
C ASP A 862 -27.94 -74.58 -26.46
N PHE A 863 -28.70 -74.37 -25.38
CA PHE A 863 -28.78 -73.07 -24.70
C PHE A 863 -27.46 -72.66 -24.04
N LEU A 864 -26.77 -73.59 -23.36
CA LEU A 864 -25.45 -73.35 -22.78
C LEU A 864 -24.43 -72.92 -23.83
N SER A 865 -24.40 -73.60 -24.99
CA SER A 865 -23.49 -73.29 -26.10
C SER A 865 -23.77 -71.90 -26.66
N ALA A 866 -25.01 -71.62 -27.09
CA ALA A 866 -25.39 -70.33 -27.65
C ALA A 866 -25.22 -69.14 -26.68
N ALA A 867 -25.28 -69.38 -25.37
CA ALA A 867 -24.97 -68.37 -24.36
C ALA A 867 -23.46 -68.13 -24.19
N CYS A 868 -22.62 -69.17 -24.32
CA CYS A 868 -21.17 -69.02 -24.35
C CYS A 868 -20.68 -68.33 -25.63
N ASP A 869 -21.16 -68.76 -26.81
CA ASP A 869 -20.87 -68.12 -28.11
C ASP A 869 -21.07 -66.59 -28.03
N ARG A 870 -22.19 -66.18 -27.44
CA ARG A 870 -22.61 -64.78 -27.31
C ARG A 870 -21.79 -63.94 -26.30
N ILE A 871 -21.14 -64.55 -25.31
CA ILE A 871 -20.46 -63.82 -24.21
C ILE A 871 -18.92 -63.94 -24.29
N TYR A 872 -18.40 -64.97 -24.94
CA TYR A 872 -16.97 -65.16 -25.19
C TYR A 872 -16.55 -64.81 -26.61
N GLU A 873 -17.46 -64.81 -27.59
CA GLU A 873 -17.21 -64.48 -29.00
C GLU A 873 -15.98 -65.23 -29.57
N GLN A 874 -14.83 -64.56 -29.66
CA GLN A 874 -13.59 -65.10 -30.22
C GLN A 874 -12.84 -66.03 -29.26
N ASP A 875 -13.15 -65.98 -27.96
CA ASP A 875 -12.55 -66.79 -26.90
C ASP A 875 -13.32 -68.11 -26.61
N ASP A 876 -14.39 -68.45 -27.35
CA ASP A 876 -15.19 -69.60 -26.97
C ASP A 876 -14.49 -70.96 -27.20
N ARG A 877 -14.63 -71.85 -26.22
CA ARG A 877 -14.10 -73.23 -26.18
C ARG A 877 -15.21 -74.22 -25.80
N GLY A 878 -16.46 -73.77 -25.85
CA GLY A 878 -17.65 -74.49 -25.42
C GLY A 878 -17.86 -74.43 -23.89
N PRO A 879 -19.10 -74.69 -23.42
CA PRO A 879 -19.51 -74.39 -22.05
C PRO A 879 -18.66 -75.08 -20.98
N SER A 880 -18.39 -76.37 -21.13
CA SER A 880 -17.64 -77.14 -20.13
C SER A 880 -16.23 -76.60 -19.93
N GLN A 881 -15.50 -76.27 -21.00
CA GLN A 881 -14.12 -75.81 -20.86
C GLN A 881 -14.07 -74.37 -20.33
N ASN A 882 -14.88 -73.45 -20.86
CA ASN A 882 -14.84 -72.05 -20.42
C ASN A 882 -15.33 -71.87 -18.98
N MET A 883 -16.41 -72.52 -18.56
CA MET A 883 -16.86 -72.48 -17.16
C MET A 883 -15.81 -73.09 -16.20
N ARG A 884 -15.21 -74.23 -16.56
CA ARG A 884 -14.17 -74.88 -15.74
C ARG A 884 -12.89 -74.05 -15.64
N THR A 885 -12.43 -73.44 -16.73
CA THR A 885 -11.25 -72.58 -16.73
C THR A 885 -11.46 -71.33 -15.88
N VAL A 886 -12.61 -70.63 -16.02
CA VAL A 886 -12.94 -69.46 -15.19
C VAL A 886 -12.99 -69.83 -13.70
N LEU A 887 -13.76 -70.87 -13.34
CA LEU A 887 -13.92 -71.26 -11.93
C LEU A 887 -12.62 -71.74 -11.29
N SER A 888 -11.80 -72.51 -12.02
CA SER A 888 -10.50 -72.99 -11.54
C SER A 888 -9.52 -71.84 -11.31
N ALA A 889 -9.44 -70.88 -12.24
CA ALA A 889 -8.61 -69.69 -12.10
C ALA A 889 -9.06 -68.82 -10.91
N VAL A 890 -10.35 -68.49 -10.82
CA VAL A 890 -10.92 -67.69 -9.74
C VAL A 890 -10.73 -68.35 -8.38
N ASN A 891 -10.96 -69.65 -8.24
CA ASN A 891 -10.78 -70.34 -6.95
C ASN A 891 -9.29 -70.40 -6.56
N THR A 892 -8.38 -70.50 -7.54
CA THR A 892 -6.93 -70.44 -7.33
C THR A 892 -6.48 -69.05 -6.86
N ASP A 893 -6.84 -67.98 -7.59
CA ASP A 893 -6.46 -66.60 -7.27
C ASP A 893 -7.10 -66.10 -5.97
N MET A 894 -8.37 -66.46 -5.71
CA MET A 894 -9.06 -66.11 -4.46
C MET A 894 -8.43 -66.85 -3.26
N SER A 895 -8.00 -68.09 -3.43
CA SER A 895 -7.26 -68.82 -2.39
C SER A 895 -5.87 -68.22 -2.14
N GLN A 896 -5.16 -67.77 -3.18
CA GLN A 896 -3.89 -67.03 -3.02
C GLN A 896 -4.10 -65.70 -2.28
N LEU A 897 -5.15 -64.94 -2.59
CA LEU A 897 -5.49 -63.72 -1.87
C LEU A 897 -5.87 -63.99 -0.39
N ALA A 898 -6.65 -65.04 -0.14
CA ALA A 898 -7.03 -65.45 1.22
C ALA A 898 -5.83 -65.88 2.07
N GLN A 899 -4.84 -66.53 1.45
CA GLN A 899 -3.59 -66.93 2.08
C GLN A 899 -2.65 -65.73 2.30
N TYR A 900 -2.48 -64.86 1.30
CA TYR A 900 -1.65 -63.65 1.43
C TYR A 900 -2.11 -62.77 2.61
N LEU A 901 -3.42 -62.53 2.74
CA LEU A 901 -3.96 -61.75 3.87
C LEU A 901 -3.91 -62.48 5.22
N LEU A 902 -3.65 -63.79 5.27
CA LEU A 902 -3.35 -64.51 6.52
C LEU A 902 -1.89 -64.28 6.92
N ASP A 903 -0.98 -64.50 5.97
CA ASP A 903 0.46 -64.48 6.23
C ASP A 903 0.94 -63.07 6.64
N HIS A 904 0.26 -62.02 6.15
CA HIS A 904 0.56 -60.61 6.43
C HIS A 904 -0.47 -59.95 7.38
N GLU A 905 -1.35 -60.73 8.06
CA GLU A 905 -2.43 -60.21 8.90
C GLU A 905 -1.90 -59.24 9.99
N TYR A 906 -0.77 -59.58 10.61
CA TYR A 906 -0.09 -58.72 11.58
C TYR A 906 0.56 -57.47 10.97
N GLU A 907 1.13 -57.55 9.77
CA GLU A 907 1.77 -56.39 9.13
C GLU A 907 0.73 -55.35 8.72
N ILE A 908 -0.40 -55.80 8.15
CA ILE A 908 -1.52 -54.94 7.76
C ILE A 908 -2.18 -54.29 8.98
N MET A 909 -2.26 -55.00 10.12
CA MET A 909 -2.76 -54.46 11.40
C MET A 909 -1.75 -53.55 12.12
N ALA A 910 -0.45 -53.67 11.84
CA ALA A 910 0.61 -52.91 12.50
C ALA A 910 1.01 -51.61 11.77
N VAL A 911 0.42 -51.31 10.60
CA VAL A 911 0.68 -50.05 9.88
C VAL A 911 0.29 -48.86 10.78
N PRO A 912 1.24 -47.97 11.14
CA PRO A 912 0.93 -46.87 12.05
C PRO A 912 -0.01 -45.87 11.38
N VAL A 913 -1.08 -45.49 12.09
CA VAL A 913 -2.11 -44.51 11.68
C VAL A 913 -1.54 -43.09 11.45
N ALA A 914 -0.26 -42.88 11.77
CA ALA A 914 0.45 -41.59 11.72
C ALA A 914 1.10 -41.26 10.36
N VAL A 915 0.45 -41.62 9.24
CA VAL A 915 0.75 -40.97 7.96
C VAL A 915 0.02 -39.63 7.94
N GLU A 916 0.74 -38.51 7.86
CA GLU A 916 0.12 -37.19 7.70
C GLU A 916 -0.81 -37.21 6.48
N LYS A 917 -2.09 -36.89 6.67
CA LYS A 917 -3.07 -36.96 5.58
C LYS A 917 -2.63 -35.99 4.47
N PRO A 918 -2.38 -36.47 3.24
CA PRO A 918 -1.88 -35.61 2.17
C PRO A 918 -2.86 -34.47 1.92
N VAL A 919 -2.34 -33.24 1.87
CA VAL A 919 -3.17 -32.04 1.66
C VAL A 919 -3.84 -32.16 0.30
N ALA A 920 -5.18 -32.16 0.28
CA ALA A 920 -5.94 -32.41 -0.95
C ALA A 920 -5.55 -31.44 -2.09
N PRO A 921 -5.51 -31.86 -3.36
CA PRO A 921 -4.89 -31.07 -4.42
C PRO A 921 -5.59 -29.72 -4.67
N ILE A 922 -6.91 -29.67 -4.46
CA ILE A 922 -7.70 -28.44 -4.50
C ILE A 922 -7.30 -27.43 -3.40
N VAL A 923 -6.83 -27.90 -2.23
CA VAL A 923 -6.33 -27.05 -1.14
C VAL A 923 -4.92 -26.55 -1.46
N GLN A 924 -4.04 -27.39 -2.01
CA GLN A 924 -2.73 -26.96 -2.51
C GLN A 924 -2.88 -25.90 -3.61
N ARG A 925 -3.84 -26.11 -4.51
CA ARG A 925 -4.18 -25.19 -5.60
C ARG A 925 -4.75 -23.86 -5.08
N ALA A 926 -5.65 -23.90 -4.09
CA ALA A 926 -6.15 -22.69 -3.44
C ALA A 926 -5.05 -21.91 -2.68
N GLN A 927 -4.09 -22.60 -2.06
CA GLN A 927 -2.90 -21.98 -1.46
C GLN A 927 -2.00 -21.35 -2.52
N SER A 928 -1.77 -22.03 -3.65
CA SER A 928 -1.03 -21.52 -4.80
C SER A 928 -1.67 -20.25 -5.38
N ILE A 929 -2.99 -20.22 -5.59
CA ILE A 929 -3.71 -19.03 -6.07
C ILE A 929 -3.60 -17.87 -5.07
N LYS A 930 -3.74 -18.12 -3.75
CA LYS A 930 -3.55 -17.08 -2.73
C LYS A 930 -2.14 -16.48 -2.78
N LYS A 931 -1.11 -17.32 -2.85
CA LYS A 931 0.29 -16.89 -3.00
C LYS A 931 0.51 -16.10 -4.29
N GLN A 932 -0.03 -16.56 -5.42
CA GLN A 932 0.03 -15.82 -6.69
C GLN A 932 -0.66 -14.45 -6.61
N LEU A 933 -1.75 -14.32 -5.85
CA LEU A 933 -2.47 -13.06 -5.67
C LEU A 933 -1.74 -12.09 -4.71
N GLU A 934 -1.01 -12.61 -3.73
CA GLU A 934 -0.08 -11.83 -2.88
C GLU A 934 1.18 -11.39 -3.65
N GLU A 935 1.74 -12.28 -4.47
CA GLU A 935 2.85 -11.98 -5.39
C GLU A 935 2.42 -10.95 -6.44
N THR A 936 1.21 -11.05 -6.98
CA THR A 936 0.66 -10.05 -7.91
C THR A 936 0.52 -8.69 -7.23
N LYS A 937 -0.01 -8.63 -6.00
CA LYS A 937 -0.11 -7.35 -5.25
C LYS A 937 1.25 -6.70 -5.00
N THR A 938 2.27 -7.47 -4.64
CA THR A 938 3.63 -6.92 -4.44
C THR A 938 4.27 -6.50 -5.77
N LEU A 939 4.05 -7.24 -6.86
CA LEU A 939 4.44 -6.83 -8.20
C LEU A 939 3.75 -5.53 -8.65
N THR A 940 2.44 -5.38 -8.47
CA THR A 940 1.72 -4.12 -8.76
C THR A 940 2.28 -2.95 -7.97
N ALA A 941 2.45 -3.09 -6.66
CA ALA A 941 3.02 -2.02 -5.82
C ALA A 941 4.47 -1.68 -6.21
N THR A 942 5.28 -2.64 -6.62
CA THR A 942 6.63 -2.34 -7.15
C THR A 942 6.60 -1.67 -8.52
N LEU A 943 5.63 -1.99 -9.38
CA LEU A 943 5.45 -1.35 -10.68
C LEU A 943 5.00 0.11 -10.50
N GLU A 944 4.02 0.37 -9.64
CA GLU A 944 3.57 1.73 -9.29
C GLU A 944 4.73 2.60 -8.75
N ASN A 945 5.57 2.03 -7.89
CA ASN A 945 6.78 2.70 -7.40
C ASN A 945 7.79 2.98 -8.53
N ARG A 946 8.03 2.04 -9.45
CA ARG A 946 8.89 2.30 -10.62
C ARG A 946 8.28 3.33 -11.56
N GLU A 947 6.97 3.39 -11.72
CA GLU A 947 6.30 4.46 -12.49
C GLU A 947 6.36 5.82 -11.79
N ALA A 948 6.39 5.86 -10.45
CA ALA A 948 6.66 7.07 -9.69
C ALA A 948 8.12 7.54 -9.85
N GLU A 949 9.10 6.64 -9.75
CA GLU A 949 10.51 6.92 -10.06
C GLU A 949 10.68 7.43 -11.50
N ILE A 950 10.07 6.78 -12.50
CA ILE A 950 10.13 7.20 -13.90
C ILE A 950 9.49 8.58 -14.10
N ARG A 951 8.40 8.90 -13.39
CA ARG A 951 7.79 10.25 -13.41
C ARG A 951 8.72 11.29 -12.79
N GLN A 952 9.36 11.00 -11.65
CA GLN A 952 10.35 11.89 -11.02
C GLN A 952 11.59 12.11 -11.91
N LEU A 953 12.12 11.05 -12.52
CA LEU A 953 13.26 11.15 -13.45
C LEU A 953 12.90 11.94 -14.71
N LYS A 954 11.68 11.80 -15.25
CA LYS A 954 11.19 12.64 -16.35
C LYS A 954 11.06 14.11 -15.94
N LEU A 955 10.60 14.41 -14.73
CA LEU A 955 10.53 15.77 -14.19
C LEU A 955 11.94 16.38 -14.05
N ALA A 956 12.86 15.65 -13.42
CA ALA A 956 14.25 16.08 -13.23
C ALA A 956 14.98 16.29 -14.57
N ALA A 957 14.76 15.41 -15.56
CA ALA A 957 15.28 15.59 -16.91
C ALA A 957 14.71 16.85 -17.59
N LYS A 958 13.41 17.15 -17.41
CA LYS A 958 12.80 18.39 -17.92
C LYS A 958 13.37 19.64 -17.23
N MET A 959 13.60 19.60 -15.91
CA MET A 959 14.25 20.70 -15.18
C MET A 959 15.68 20.94 -15.70
N LYS A 960 16.48 19.86 -15.87
CA LYS A 960 17.83 19.97 -16.46
C LYS A 960 17.82 20.44 -17.92
N GLN A 961 16.79 20.11 -18.69
CA GLN A 961 16.60 20.65 -20.05
C GLN A 961 16.26 22.15 -20.02
N ASN A 962 15.44 22.61 -19.07
CA ASN A 962 15.18 24.04 -18.87
C ASN A 962 16.45 24.79 -18.46
N GLU A 963 17.21 24.28 -17.48
CA GLU A 963 18.51 24.85 -17.07
C GLU A 963 19.49 24.96 -18.25
N LEU A 964 19.59 23.91 -19.08
CA LEU A 964 20.42 23.94 -20.29
C LEU A 964 19.95 25.00 -21.29
N SER A 965 18.63 25.18 -21.46
CA SER A 965 18.10 26.22 -22.35
C SER A 965 18.36 27.64 -21.82
N GLU A 966 18.30 27.84 -20.50
CA GLU A 966 18.63 29.13 -19.89
C GLU A 966 20.13 29.42 -19.98
N MET A 967 20.99 28.43 -19.70
CA MET A 967 22.43 28.54 -19.86
C MET A 967 22.83 28.81 -21.32
N GLN A 968 22.10 28.24 -22.30
CA GLN A 968 22.28 28.57 -23.70
C GLN A 968 21.91 30.03 -24.01
N ILE A 969 20.77 30.53 -23.50
CA ILE A 969 20.37 31.95 -23.66
C ILE A 969 21.38 32.89 -23.00
N ARG A 970 21.85 32.57 -21.79
CA ARG A 970 22.91 33.32 -21.08
C ARG A 970 24.20 33.34 -21.89
N LYS A 971 24.58 32.21 -22.50
CA LYS A 971 25.73 32.09 -23.40
C LYS A 971 25.56 32.96 -24.65
N ASP A 972 24.45 32.84 -25.36
CA ASP A 972 24.18 33.60 -26.60
C ASP A 972 24.16 35.12 -26.34
N LEU A 973 23.64 35.54 -25.19
CA LEU A 973 23.70 36.94 -24.74
C LEU A 973 25.14 37.39 -24.43
N ALA A 974 25.96 36.54 -23.81
CA ALA A 974 27.36 36.83 -23.54
C ALA A 974 28.21 36.91 -24.82
N GLU A 975 28.01 35.99 -25.77
CA GLU A 975 28.65 36.03 -27.10
C GLU A 975 28.24 37.30 -27.87
N LYS A 976 26.96 37.71 -27.78
CA LYS A 976 26.50 38.98 -28.37
C LYS A 976 27.12 40.21 -27.70
N LYS A 977 27.25 40.24 -26.37
CA LYS A 977 27.96 41.32 -25.65
C LYS A 977 29.44 41.37 -26.03
N LEU A 978 30.09 40.22 -26.16
CA LEU A 978 31.48 40.13 -26.61
C LEU A 978 31.65 40.71 -28.01
N SER A 979 30.75 40.38 -28.95
CA SER A 979 30.77 40.90 -30.32
C SER A 979 30.57 42.42 -30.39
N VAL A 980 29.71 42.99 -29.54
CA VAL A 980 29.55 44.46 -29.44
C VAL A 980 30.84 45.09 -28.89
N LEU A 981 31.40 44.56 -27.80
CA LEU A 981 32.65 45.07 -27.23
C LEU A 981 33.85 44.91 -28.18
N GLN A 982 33.87 43.87 -29.03
CA GLN A 982 34.87 43.73 -30.09
C GLN A 982 34.72 44.87 -31.11
N HIS A 983 33.50 45.17 -31.56
CA HIS A 983 33.25 46.24 -32.52
C HIS A 983 33.53 47.64 -31.95
N ASP A 984 33.18 47.90 -30.68
CA ASP A 984 33.53 49.14 -30.00
C ASP A 984 35.05 49.31 -29.85
N ASN A 985 35.78 48.22 -29.60
CA ASN A 985 37.24 48.22 -29.57
C ASN A 985 37.85 48.42 -30.96
N GLU A 986 37.32 47.82 -32.02
CA GLU A 986 37.73 48.09 -33.42
C GLU A 986 37.54 49.57 -33.77
N ILE A 987 36.37 50.14 -33.46
CA ILE A 987 36.07 51.57 -33.66
C ILE A 987 37.03 52.46 -32.85
N ASN A 988 37.37 52.07 -31.63
CA ASN A 988 38.30 52.83 -30.80
C ASN A 988 39.76 52.68 -31.25
N MET A 989 40.16 51.52 -31.77
CA MET A 989 41.45 51.34 -32.45
C MET A 989 41.52 52.18 -33.72
N GLU A 990 40.47 52.25 -34.54
CA GLU A 990 40.40 53.16 -35.70
C GLU A 990 40.54 54.64 -35.29
N LYS A 991 39.82 55.08 -34.25
CA LYS A 991 39.94 56.45 -33.73
C LYS A 991 41.36 56.75 -33.25
N LEU A 992 41.99 55.79 -32.56
CA LEU A 992 43.35 55.96 -32.02
C LEU A 992 44.40 55.93 -33.14
N GLN A 993 44.22 55.09 -34.16
CA GLN A 993 45.05 55.06 -35.37
C GLN A 993 44.95 56.38 -36.15
N ARG A 994 43.74 56.91 -36.37
CA ARG A 994 43.56 58.23 -37.02
C ARG A 994 44.26 59.35 -36.24
N LYS A 995 44.10 59.39 -34.90
CA LYS A 995 44.83 60.33 -34.04
C LYS A 995 46.35 60.16 -34.13
N TYR A 996 46.84 58.92 -34.17
CA TYR A 996 48.27 58.64 -34.34
C TYR A 996 48.76 59.18 -35.70
N ASP A 997 48.07 58.89 -36.79
CA ASP A 997 48.42 59.36 -38.13
C ASP A 997 48.33 60.89 -38.26
N GLU A 998 47.35 61.53 -37.63
CA GLU A 998 47.24 63.00 -37.49
C GLU A 998 48.44 63.58 -36.72
N THR A 999 48.82 63.00 -35.57
CA THR A 999 49.99 63.45 -34.82
C THR A 999 51.30 63.20 -35.56
N LEU A 1000 51.41 62.11 -36.34
CA LEU A 1000 52.57 61.81 -37.18
C LEU A 1000 52.71 62.80 -38.35
N GLN A 1001 51.60 63.22 -38.95
CA GLN A 1001 51.58 64.30 -39.94
C GLN A 1001 51.96 65.65 -39.33
N LEU A 1002 51.44 65.97 -38.14
CA LEU A 1002 51.79 67.19 -37.42
C LEU A 1002 53.28 67.21 -37.01
N LEU A 1003 53.82 66.07 -36.57
CA LEU A 1003 55.23 65.91 -36.25
C LEU A 1003 56.09 66.13 -37.51
N LYS A 1004 55.78 65.48 -38.63
CA LYS A 1004 56.48 65.69 -39.91
C LYS A 1004 56.39 67.13 -40.42
N LYS A 1005 55.27 67.81 -40.19
CA LYS A 1005 55.15 69.24 -40.48
C LYS A 1005 56.08 70.06 -39.59
N LYS A 1006 56.18 69.72 -38.29
CA LYS A 1006 57.10 70.38 -37.36
C LYS A 1006 58.57 70.08 -37.66
N GLU A 1007 58.91 68.85 -38.03
CA GLU A 1007 60.24 68.48 -38.53
C GLU A 1007 60.60 69.35 -39.74
N LYS A 1008 59.70 69.50 -40.72
CA LYS A 1008 59.92 70.39 -41.88
C LYS A 1008 60.01 71.88 -41.52
N GLU A 1009 59.19 72.37 -40.60
CA GLU A 1009 59.30 73.74 -40.06
C GLU A 1009 60.63 73.96 -39.30
N PHE A 1010 61.17 72.91 -38.66
CA PHE A 1010 62.49 72.91 -38.03
C PHE A 1010 63.65 72.79 -39.04
N GLU A 1011 63.51 72.01 -40.11
CA GLU A 1011 64.48 71.99 -41.23
C GLU A 1011 64.55 73.38 -41.88
N GLU A 1012 63.41 73.99 -42.21
CA GLU A 1012 63.34 75.34 -42.78
C GLU A 1012 63.94 76.43 -41.87
N THR A 1013 63.77 76.32 -40.54
CA THR A 1013 64.44 77.23 -39.60
C THR A 1013 65.90 76.88 -39.35
N MET A 1014 66.33 75.62 -39.49
CA MET A 1014 67.73 75.24 -39.36
C MET A 1014 68.55 75.60 -40.60
N ASP A 1015 67.96 75.53 -41.80
CA ASP A 1015 68.54 76.07 -43.04
C ASP A 1015 68.68 77.60 -42.96
N HIS A 1016 67.69 78.30 -42.41
CA HIS A 1016 67.79 79.74 -42.15
C HIS A 1016 68.90 80.05 -41.12
N LEU A 1017 68.95 79.32 -40.00
CA LEU A 1017 70.00 79.48 -39.00
C LEU A 1017 71.38 79.08 -39.53
N GLN A 1018 71.50 78.12 -40.45
CA GLN A 1018 72.76 77.79 -41.11
C GLN A 1018 73.18 78.89 -42.09
N SER A 1019 72.24 79.50 -42.84
CA SER A 1019 72.51 80.70 -43.64
C SER A 1019 72.95 81.88 -42.78
N ASP A 1020 72.33 82.09 -41.62
CA ASP A 1020 72.74 83.12 -40.65
C ASP A 1020 74.11 82.79 -40.03
N ILE A 1021 74.38 81.52 -39.73
CA ILE A 1021 75.69 81.04 -39.25
C ILE A 1021 76.76 81.24 -40.31
N ASP A 1022 76.52 80.90 -41.58
CA ASP A 1022 77.48 81.10 -42.67
C ASP A 1022 77.75 82.60 -42.89
N THR A 1023 76.72 83.44 -42.75
CA THR A 1023 76.86 84.91 -42.77
C THR A 1023 77.72 85.39 -41.59
N LEU A 1024 77.41 84.93 -40.38
CA LEU A 1024 78.15 85.24 -39.16
C LEU A 1024 79.56 84.60 -39.12
N GLU A 1025 79.82 83.51 -39.83
CA GLU A 1025 81.14 82.87 -39.99
C GLU A 1025 82.02 83.71 -40.93
N ASN A 1026 81.44 84.30 -41.98
CA ASN A 1026 82.13 85.28 -42.82
C ASN A 1026 82.47 86.56 -42.02
N GLU A 1027 81.53 87.10 -41.23
CA GLU A 1027 81.79 88.23 -40.33
C GLU A 1027 82.81 87.89 -39.23
N LYS A 1028 82.70 86.71 -38.61
CA LYS A 1028 83.64 86.13 -37.63
C LYS A 1028 85.01 85.85 -38.23
N GLY A 1029 85.11 85.62 -39.54
CA GLY A 1029 86.37 85.63 -40.29
C GLY A 1029 87.01 87.02 -40.27
N ALA A 1030 86.27 88.03 -40.73
CA ALA A 1030 86.69 89.43 -40.75
C ALA A 1030 86.93 90.03 -39.34
N LEU A 1031 86.35 89.43 -38.29
CA LEU A 1031 86.55 89.79 -36.88
C LEU A 1031 87.62 88.94 -36.17
N ARG A 1032 87.91 87.70 -36.59
CA ARG A 1032 89.04 86.91 -36.08
C ARG A 1032 90.39 87.55 -36.40
N GLU A 1033 90.48 88.20 -37.56
CA GLU A 1033 91.66 88.99 -37.93
C GLU A 1033 91.84 90.23 -37.04
N LYS A 1034 90.75 90.74 -36.45
CA LYS A 1034 90.74 91.90 -35.54
C LYS A 1034 90.81 91.53 -34.05
N LEU A 1035 90.44 90.30 -33.66
CA LEU A 1035 90.36 89.85 -32.27
C LEU A 1035 91.46 88.85 -31.88
N LYS A 1036 92.69 89.06 -32.36
CA LYS A 1036 93.90 88.35 -31.92
C LYS A 1036 94.54 88.99 -30.67
N VAL A 1037 93.79 89.80 -29.92
CA VAL A 1037 94.29 90.65 -28.82
C VAL A 1037 93.34 90.57 -27.61
N HIS A 1038 93.88 90.09 -26.47
CA HIS A 1038 93.29 89.95 -25.13
C HIS A 1038 92.24 88.83 -24.87
N SER A 1039 92.10 88.41 -23.60
CA SER A 1039 91.65 87.04 -23.22
C SER A 1039 91.28 86.84 -21.72
N SER A 1040 90.32 85.93 -21.45
CA SER A 1040 89.92 85.33 -20.12
C SER A 1040 89.13 86.24 -19.13
N LYS A 1041 88.34 85.78 -18.14
CA LYS A 1041 88.22 84.49 -17.38
C LYS A 1041 86.77 84.23 -16.81
N LYS A 1042 86.51 83.25 -15.90
CA LYS A 1042 85.17 82.69 -15.46
C LYS A 1042 84.85 82.76 -13.92
N GLY A 1043 83.58 82.57 -13.49
CA GLY A 1043 83.08 82.34 -12.08
C GLY A 1043 81.55 82.00 -11.95
N ASP A 1044 81.04 81.46 -10.81
CA ASP A 1044 79.69 80.76 -10.66
C ASP A 1044 79.18 80.55 -9.16
N LEU A 1045 77.85 80.56 -8.78
CA LEU A 1045 77.19 80.00 -7.50
C LEU A 1045 75.61 80.19 -7.25
N LYS A 1046 75.00 79.75 -6.08
CA LYS A 1046 73.51 79.60 -5.73
C LYS A 1046 73.07 79.87 -4.21
N SER A 1047 71.73 79.97 -3.82
CA SER A 1047 70.99 79.36 -2.60
C SER A 1047 69.67 80.02 -1.94
N THR A 1048 68.71 79.20 -1.34
CA THR A 1048 67.70 79.36 -0.15
C THR A 1048 66.50 80.42 -0.13
N THR A 1049 65.37 80.53 0.69
CA THR A 1049 64.52 79.92 1.85
C THR A 1049 63.17 80.76 2.08
N ALA A 1050 62.12 80.66 2.97
CA ALA A 1050 61.29 79.72 3.86
C ALA A 1050 60.10 80.49 4.65
N PHE A 1051 59.06 79.88 5.35
CA PHE A 1051 58.20 80.33 6.56
C PHE A 1051 56.71 79.78 6.85
N ASP A 1052 56.07 80.10 8.03
CA ASP A 1052 55.02 79.38 8.86
C ASP A 1052 53.87 80.24 9.59
N ILE A 1053 53.01 79.71 10.55
CA ILE A 1053 52.38 80.33 11.83
C ILE A 1053 51.11 79.62 12.52
N THR A 1054 50.86 79.81 13.86
CA THR A 1054 49.90 79.12 14.84
C THR A 1054 48.89 80.06 15.65
N ALA A 1055 48.12 79.86 16.79
CA ALA A 1055 47.94 78.91 17.95
C ALA A 1055 46.61 79.12 18.84
N SER A 1056 46.49 78.56 20.10
CA SER A 1056 45.49 78.76 21.27
C SER A 1056 44.33 77.70 21.50
N SER A 1057 43.49 77.56 22.58
CA SER A 1057 43.05 78.29 23.85
C SER A 1057 42.23 77.36 24.89
N PRO A 1058 41.92 77.67 26.22
CA PRO A 1058 41.71 76.60 27.27
C PRO A 1058 40.47 76.40 28.24
N TYR A 1059 39.45 77.26 28.46
CA TYR A 1059 38.52 77.13 29.65
C TYR A 1059 37.67 75.83 29.73
N ILE A 1060 37.52 75.11 28.62
CA ILE A 1060 36.64 73.93 28.45
C ILE A 1060 37.11 72.70 29.26
N ALA A 1061 38.40 72.64 29.61
CA ALA A 1061 39.03 71.43 30.17
C ALA A 1061 38.46 70.97 31.53
N GLN A 1062 38.00 71.89 32.38
CA GLN A 1062 37.56 71.55 33.75
C GLN A 1062 36.15 70.94 33.77
N GLU A 1063 35.26 71.36 32.88
CA GLU A 1063 33.90 70.85 32.78
C GLU A 1063 33.87 69.46 32.13
N LEU A 1064 34.71 69.23 31.12
CA LEU A 1064 34.97 67.90 30.55
C LEU A 1064 35.37 66.87 31.62
N SER A 1065 36.26 67.22 32.55
CA SER A 1065 36.80 66.28 33.53
C SER A 1065 35.74 65.67 34.46
N LEU A 1066 34.77 66.47 34.92
CA LEU A 1066 33.67 65.98 35.75
C LEU A 1066 32.68 65.13 34.95
N LEU A 1067 32.41 65.51 33.70
CA LEU A 1067 31.51 64.78 32.81
C LEU A 1067 32.11 63.41 32.41
N GLN A 1068 33.40 63.37 32.10
CA GLN A 1068 34.15 62.15 31.78
C GLN A 1068 34.08 61.11 32.90
N ARG A 1069 34.15 61.52 34.18
CA ARG A 1069 34.09 60.56 35.30
C ARG A 1069 32.71 59.94 35.47
N ALA A 1070 31.64 60.74 35.34
CA ALA A 1070 30.27 60.21 35.38
C ALA A 1070 30.00 59.25 34.21
N PHE A 1071 30.49 59.60 33.01
CA PHE A 1071 30.40 58.75 31.82
C PHE A 1071 31.19 57.45 31.96
N ALA A 1072 32.35 57.45 32.63
CA ALA A 1072 33.14 56.24 32.89
C ALA A 1072 32.43 55.25 33.82
N GLU A 1073 31.75 55.73 34.87
CA GLU A 1073 31.01 54.89 35.82
C GLU A 1073 29.73 54.30 35.17
N GLU A 1074 29.01 55.07 34.35
CA GLU A 1074 27.83 54.58 33.60
C GLU A 1074 28.24 53.57 32.52
N ARG A 1075 29.30 53.86 31.75
CA ARG A 1075 29.88 52.92 30.78
C ARG A 1075 30.35 51.62 31.43
N ALA A 1076 30.87 51.66 32.66
CA ALA A 1076 31.34 50.46 33.36
C ALA A 1076 30.19 49.49 33.73
N GLU A 1077 29.08 49.98 34.28
CA GLU A 1077 27.92 49.12 34.55
C GLU A 1077 27.24 48.66 33.25
N ARG A 1078 27.13 49.53 32.25
CA ARG A 1078 26.59 49.17 30.93
C ARG A 1078 27.40 48.06 30.27
N MET A 1079 28.73 48.13 30.31
CA MET A 1079 29.63 47.07 29.85
C MET A 1079 29.45 45.78 30.65
N ARG A 1080 29.26 45.84 31.98
CA ARG A 1080 29.04 44.65 32.82
C ARG A 1080 27.71 43.97 32.52
N LEU A 1081 26.66 44.75 32.29
CA LEU A 1081 25.34 44.24 31.90
C LEU A 1081 25.37 43.63 30.49
N GLN A 1082 26.00 44.29 29.51
CA GLN A 1082 26.18 43.73 28.17
C GLN A 1082 27.05 42.46 28.19
N ALA A 1083 28.13 42.41 28.98
CA ALA A 1083 28.91 41.19 29.17
C ALA A 1083 28.09 40.06 29.82
N SER A 1084 27.15 40.38 30.72
CA SER A 1084 26.21 39.40 31.26
C SER A 1084 25.19 38.90 30.23
N GLU A 1085 24.77 39.73 29.27
CA GLU A 1085 23.93 39.30 28.15
C GLU A 1085 24.73 38.39 27.19
N TYR A 1086 25.92 38.81 26.77
CA TYR A 1086 26.78 37.99 25.88
C TYR A 1086 27.21 36.67 26.53
N MET A 1087 27.42 36.61 27.84
CA MET A 1087 27.67 35.35 28.55
C MET A 1087 26.43 34.45 28.62
N LYS A 1088 25.20 34.98 28.62
CA LYS A 1088 23.97 34.16 28.43
C LYS A 1088 23.92 33.61 27.01
N VAL A 1089 24.18 34.45 26.00
CA VAL A 1089 24.21 34.02 24.58
C VAL A 1089 25.25 32.93 24.38
N LEU A 1090 26.49 33.14 24.82
CA LEU A 1090 27.58 32.16 24.68
C LEU A 1090 27.31 30.85 25.43
N SER A 1091 26.62 30.89 26.57
CA SER A 1091 26.20 29.68 27.31
C SER A 1091 24.90 29.05 26.81
N SER A 1092 24.20 29.69 25.86
CA SER A 1092 23.06 29.10 25.13
C SER A 1092 23.48 28.35 23.86
N LEU A 1093 24.72 28.53 23.39
CA LEU A 1093 25.29 27.80 22.25
C LEU A 1093 25.78 26.40 22.64
N GLU A 1094 25.59 25.42 21.76
CA GLU A 1094 25.89 24.01 22.07
C GLU A 1094 27.40 23.71 21.97
N PRO A 1095 28.02 23.01 22.96
CA PRO A 1095 29.47 22.79 22.97
C PRO A 1095 29.99 21.90 21.84
N ILE A 1096 30.83 22.47 20.97
CA ILE A 1096 31.44 21.78 19.81
C ILE A 1096 32.25 20.55 20.25
N HIS A 1097 31.93 19.37 19.67
CA HIS A 1097 32.58 18.10 20.01
C HIS A 1097 33.41 17.52 18.86
N VAL A 1098 34.74 17.49 19.02
CA VAL A 1098 35.67 16.95 18.02
C VAL A 1098 35.84 15.42 18.18
N PRO A 1099 35.64 14.61 17.12
CA PRO A 1099 35.84 13.16 17.17
C PRO A 1099 37.27 12.74 17.53
N LYS A 1100 37.42 11.61 18.24
CA LYS A 1100 38.71 11.07 18.70
C LYS A 1100 39.03 9.70 18.09
N PRO A 1101 40.33 9.36 17.89
CA PRO A 1101 40.74 8.11 17.26
C PRO A 1101 40.38 6.85 18.11
N PRO A 1102 40.26 5.67 17.48
CA PRO A 1102 39.71 4.47 18.12
C PRO A 1102 40.66 3.85 19.15
N ASP A 1103 40.25 3.86 20.41
CA ASP A 1103 40.98 3.29 21.55
C ASP A 1103 41.12 1.76 21.46
N ASN A 1104 42.24 1.21 21.94
CA ASN A 1104 42.51 -0.23 21.96
C ASN A 1104 41.76 -0.94 23.10
N ARG A 1105 41.68 -0.33 24.29
CA ARG A 1105 41.04 -0.91 25.48
C ARG A 1105 39.54 -1.13 25.28
N ILE A 1106 38.89 -0.24 24.51
CA ILE A 1106 37.49 -0.41 24.09
C ILE A 1106 37.37 -1.63 23.17
N ARG A 1107 38.26 -1.79 22.17
CA ARG A 1107 38.25 -2.95 21.26
C ARG A 1107 38.47 -4.28 21.96
N ASP A 1108 39.28 -4.32 23.02
CA ASP A 1108 39.50 -5.51 23.85
C ASP A 1108 38.24 -5.87 24.67
N LEU A 1109 37.59 -4.90 25.31
CA LEU A 1109 36.33 -5.12 26.02
C LEU A 1109 35.20 -5.54 25.08
N GLU A 1110 35.09 -4.92 23.90
CA GLU A 1110 34.17 -5.37 22.85
C GLU A 1110 34.46 -6.81 22.39
N LYS A 1111 35.74 -7.21 22.31
CA LYS A 1111 36.11 -8.57 21.93
C LYS A 1111 35.62 -9.56 22.98
N GLN A 1112 35.92 -9.32 24.26
CA GLN A 1112 35.43 -10.17 25.35
C GLN A 1112 33.88 -10.23 25.36
N LEU A 1113 33.20 -9.12 25.07
CA LEU A 1113 31.74 -9.07 24.96
C LEU A 1113 31.21 -9.89 23.77
N ARG A 1114 31.89 -9.86 22.62
CA ARG A 1114 31.58 -10.73 21.45
C ARG A 1114 31.78 -12.21 21.79
N ASP A 1115 32.88 -12.54 22.45
CA ASP A 1115 33.24 -13.92 22.81
C ASP A 1115 32.21 -14.52 23.79
N VAL A 1116 31.90 -13.81 24.90
CA VAL A 1116 30.87 -14.24 25.87
C VAL A 1116 29.47 -14.31 25.23
N LYS A 1117 29.12 -13.36 24.34
CA LYS A 1117 27.85 -13.39 23.60
C LYS A 1117 27.76 -14.60 22.67
N HIS A 1118 28.87 -15.02 22.05
CA HIS A 1118 28.91 -16.22 21.22
C HIS A 1118 28.76 -17.50 22.07
N GLU A 1119 29.50 -17.63 23.18
CA GLU A 1119 29.36 -18.75 24.13
C GLU A 1119 27.91 -18.87 24.64
N TRP A 1120 27.28 -17.75 25.00
CA TRP A 1120 25.88 -17.69 25.45
C TRP A 1120 24.89 -18.19 24.38
N ILE A 1121 25.03 -17.74 23.12
CA ILE A 1121 24.18 -18.18 22.00
C ILE A 1121 24.36 -19.69 21.75
N MET A 1122 25.60 -20.20 21.76
CA MET A 1122 25.87 -21.63 21.59
C MET A 1122 25.30 -22.47 22.75
N SER A 1123 25.21 -21.92 23.96
CA SER A 1123 24.52 -22.56 25.10
C SER A 1123 22.99 -22.62 24.94
N MET A 1124 22.41 -21.74 24.11
CA MET A 1124 20.98 -21.76 23.77
C MET A 1124 20.67 -22.81 22.70
N VAL A 1125 21.46 -22.86 21.62
CA VAL A 1125 21.30 -23.85 20.53
C VAL A 1125 21.34 -25.29 21.07
N LYS A 1126 22.36 -25.62 21.88
CA LYS A 1126 22.55 -26.97 22.46
C LYS A 1126 21.44 -27.47 23.38
N ALA A 1127 20.45 -26.65 23.72
CA ALA A 1127 19.27 -27.08 24.48
C ALA A 1127 18.07 -27.39 23.58
N GLY A 1128 18.06 -26.97 22.31
CA GLY A 1128 17.03 -27.32 21.33
C GLY A 1128 17.14 -28.75 20.81
N ASP A 1129 18.33 -29.35 20.90
CA ASP A 1129 18.61 -30.74 20.50
C ASP A 1129 18.13 -31.79 21.52
N ILE A 1130 17.46 -31.38 22.60
CA ILE A 1130 16.96 -32.26 23.67
C ILE A 1130 15.50 -32.65 23.35
N PRO A 1131 15.21 -33.91 22.96
CA PRO A 1131 13.86 -34.28 22.55
C PRO A 1131 12.91 -34.37 23.75
N GLU A 1132 11.79 -33.64 23.69
CA GLU A 1132 10.68 -33.69 24.67
C GLU A 1132 9.83 -34.99 24.52
N GLY A 1133 10.50 -36.14 24.45
CA GLY A 1133 9.89 -37.46 24.29
C GLY A 1133 9.63 -38.14 25.62
N ASN A 1134 8.34 -38.35 25.97
CA ASN A 1134 7.89 -39.04 27.18
C ASN A 1134 8.24 -40.56 27.15
N THR A 1135 9.51 -40.86 27.40
CA THR A 1135 10.11 -42.19 27.23
C THR A 1135 10.24 -42.91 28.57
N LYS A 1136 9.62 -44.09 28.70
CA LYS A 1136 9.58 -44.90 29.93
C LYS A 1136 10.93 -45.56 30.32
N ASN A 1137 12.06 -45.08 29.80
CA ASN A 1137 13.38 -45.66 30.00
C ASN A 1137 14.22 -44.78 30.94
N THR A 1138 14.20 -45.11 32.22
CA THR A 1138 14.85 -44.37 33.31
C THR A 1138 16.36 -44.14 33.09
N SER A 1139 17.04 -45.02 32.35
CA SER A 1139 18.47 -44.87 32.04
C SER A 1139 18.76 -43.70 31.07
N ILE A 1140 17.82 -43.40 30.16
CA ILE A 1140 17.91 -42.29 29.21
C ILE A 1140 17.46 -41.00 29.89
N GLN A 1141 16.33 -41.08 30.61
CA GLN A 1141 15.78 -39.94 31.36
C GLN A 1141 16.78 -39.36 32.36
N LYS A 1142 17.60 -40.20 33.01
CA LYS A 1142 18.70 -39.71 33.86
C LYS A 1142 19.77 -38.95 33.07
N ARG A 1143 20.25 -39.46 31.93
CA ARG A 1143 21.26 -38.77 31.11
C ARG A 1143 20.75 -37.41 30.60
N LEU A 1144 19.49 -37.34 30.18
CA LEU A 1144 18.87 -36.08 29.75
C LEU A 1144 18.84 -35.07 30.91
N SER A 1145 18.46 -35.51 32.11
CA SER A 1145 18.52 -34.66 33.32
C SER A 1145 19.94 -34.23 33.69
N ASP A 1146 20.92 -35.15 33.61
CA ASP A 1146 22.34 -34.84 33.87
C ASP A 1146 22.88 -33.81 32.85
N GLN A 1147 22.53 -33.91 31.56
CA GLN A 1147 22.87 -32.92 30.53
C GLN A 1147 22.16 -31.58 30.72
N GLU A 1148 20.88 -31.59 31.10
CA GLU A 1148 20.10 -30.38 31.40
C GLU A 1148 20.70 -29.62 32.58
N ASN A 1149 21.14 -30.34 33.63
CA ASN A 1149 21.83 -29.77 34.78
C ASN A 1149 23.21 -29.19 34.41
N GLN A 1150 23.98 -29.86 33.55
CA GLN A 1150 25.24 -29.31 33.02
C GLN A 1150 25.01 -28.02 32.20
N LEU A 1151 23.96 -27.96 31.38
CA LEU A 1151 23.60 -26.76 30.62
C LEU A 1151 23.11 -25.62 31.53
N LYS A 1152 22.37 -25.93 32.61
CA LYS A 1152 22.00 -24.95 33.65
C LYS A 1152 23.24 -24.38 34.36
N GLN A 1153 24.20 -25.23 34.73
CA GLN A 1153 25.45 -24.80 35.36
C GLN A 1153 26.28 -23.92 34.41
N LEU A 1154 26.50 -24.35 33.17
CA LEU A 1154 27.23 -23.56 32.17
C LEU A 1154 26.59 -22.17 31.93
N ARG A 1155 25.25 -22.08 31.91
CA ARG A 1155 24.54 -20.80 31.81
C ARG A 1155 24.70 -19.95 33.08
N SER A 1156 24.79 -20.54 34.26
CA SER A 1156 25.10 -19.82 35.51
C SER A 1156 26.51 -19.22 35.46
N ASP A 1157 27.51 -19.99 35.03
CA ASP A 1157 28.90 -19.56 34.95
C ASP A 1157 29.09 -18.45 33.89
N LEU A 1158 28.43 -18.59 32.72
CA LEU A 1158 28.41 -17.55 31.70
C LEU A 1158 27.67 -16.28 32.15
N LYS A 1159 26.62 -16.39 32.97
CA LYS A 1159 25.92 -15.23 33.54
C LYS A 1159 26.84 -14.46 34.50
N LEU A 1160 27.54 -15.14 35.41
CA LEU A 1160 28.52 -14.53 36.30
C LEU A 1160 29.67 -13.85 35.52
N ARG A 1161 30.13 -14.49 34.44
CA ARG A 1161 31.15 -13.91 33.53
C ARG A 1161 30.65 -12.65 32.83
N ALA A 1162 29.39 -12.63 32.40
CA ALA A 1162 28.76 -11.46 31.78
C ALA A 1162 28.52 -10.31 32.79
N GLU A 1163 28.08 -10.63 34.02
CA GLU A 1163 27.90 -9.65 35.10
C GLU A 1163 29.23 -9.00 35.52
N SER A 1164 30.31 -9.79 35.60
CA SER A 1164 31.66 -9.29 35.85
C SER A 1164 32.14 -8.35 34.73
N LEU A 1165 32.00 -8.78 33.46
CA LEU A 1165 32.40 -7.96 32.31
C LEU A 1165 31.55 -6.67 32.18
N ALA A 1166 30.26 -6.71 32.51
CA ALA A 1166 29.42 -5.52 32.56
C ALA A 1166 29.89 -4.52 33.64
N SER A 1167 30.34 -5.02 34.80
CA SER A 1167 30.94 -4.19 35.85
C SER A 1167 32.29 -3.57 35.41
N GLU A 1168 33.13 -4.32 34.68
CA GLU A 1168 34.38 -3.80 34.11
C GLU A 1168 34.12 -2.71 33.06
N ILE A 1169 33.17 -2.93 32.14
CA ILE A 1169 32.76 -1.95 31.11
C ILE A 1169 32.17 -0.69 31.75
N LEU A 1170 31.32 -0.83 32.78
CA LEU A 1170 30.75 0.31 33.51
C LEU A 1170 31.83 1.09 34.25
N THR A 1171 32.80 0.40 34.86
CA THR A 1171 33.94 1.02 35.54
C THR A 1171 34.81 1.81 34.55
N GLU A 1172 35.15 1.23 33.39
CA GLU A 1172 35.90 1.89 32.31
C GLU A 1172 35.14 3.14 31.79
N TYR A 1173 33.82 3.06 31.63
CA TYR A 1173 32.98 4.20 31.24
C TYR A 1173 33.03 5.35 32.28
N LEU A 1174 32.89 5.03 33.57
CA LEU A 1174 32.94 6.01 34.67
C LEU A 1174 34.35 6.60 34.88
N GLN A 1175 35.41 5.84 34.56
CA GLN A 1175 36.76 6.39 34.50
C GLN A 1175 36.90 7.43 33.38
N ARG A 1176 36.32 7.18 32.20
CA ARG A 1176 36.37 8.05 31.02
C ARG A 1176 35.43 9.25 31.07
N LYS A 1177 34.35 9.21 31.87
CA LYS A 1177 33.42 10.33 32.09
C LYS A 1177 33.26 10.65 33.59
N PRO A 1178 34.24 11.31 34.23
CA PRO A 1178 34.21 11.57 35.68
C PRO A 1178 32.98 12.35 36.16
N HIS A 1179 32.45 13.25 35.33
CA HIS A 1179 31.23 14.02 35.62
C HIS A 1179 29.95 13.16 35.69
N ARG A 1180 30.00 11.88 35.30
CA ARG A 1180 28.89 10.90 35.44
C ARG A 1180 29.14 9.88 36.56
N SER A 1181 30.22 10.03 37.31
CA SER A 1181 30.48 9.28 38.54
C SER A 1181 29.93 10.05 39.73
N ALA A 1182 29.35 9.36 40.71
CA ALA A 1182 29.24 9.89 42.06
C ALA A 1182 30.65 10.17 42.63
N LYS A 1183 30.75 11.12 43.56
CA LYS A 1183 31.95 11.37 44.35
C LYS A 1183 31.98 10.37 45.51
N SER A 1184 32.94 9.46 45.51
CA SER A 1184 33.06 8.37 46.49
C SER A 1184 34.48 7.83 46.55
N ASP A 1185 35.01 7.62 47.76
CA ASP A 1185 36.45 7.41 47.97
C ASP A 1185 36.93 5.96 47.73
N PHE A 1186 36.03 4.97 47.84
CA PHE A 1186 36.37 3.55 47.78
C PHE A 1186 36.21 2.91 46.39
N ALA A 1187 35.26 3.37 45.59
CA ALA A 1187 34.93 2.86 44.26
C ALA A 1187 34.19 3.92 43.44
N LYS A 1188 34.15 3.75 42.11
CA LYS A 1188 33.38 4.64 41.21
C LYS A 1188 31.98 4.08 41.00
N PHE A 1189 30.97 4.80 41.49
CA PHE A 1189 29.56 4.48 41.27
C PHE A 1189 28.94 5.42 40.23
N PRO A 1190 27.95 4.97 39.44
CA PRO A 1190 27.19 5.87 38.56
C PRO A 1190 26.52 7.00 39.34
N ALA A 1191 26.53 8.21 38.79
CA ALA A 1191 25.70 9.30 39.30
C ALA A 1191 24.20 8.94 39.18
N VAL A 1192 23.37 9.45 40.09
CA VAL A 1192 21.92 9.13 40.15
C VAL A 1192 21.21 9.41 38.83
N GLU A 1193 21.57 10.50 38.15
CA GLU A 1193 21.08 10.87 36.82
C GLU A 1193 21.44 9.83 35.74
N LEU A 1194 22.67 9.29 35.75
CA LEU A 1194 23.08 8.24 34.83
C LEU A 1194 22.32 6.92 35.13
N THR A 1195 22.13 6.59 36.41
CA THR A 1195 21.32 5.43 36.82
C THR A 1195 19.85 5.57 36.42
N LYS A 1196 19.31 6.80 36.38
CA LYS A 1196 17.96 7.07 35.88
C LYS A 1196 17.89 6.97 34.35
N ALA A 1197 18.85 7.57 33.64
CA ALA A 1197 18.93 7.50 32.18
C ALA A 1197 19.10 6.05 31.67
N MET A 1198 19.95 5.24 32.32
CA MET A 1198 20.15 3.81 32.04
C MET A 1198 18.99 2.90 32.52
N ARG A 1199 17.85 3.48 32.93
CA ARG A 1199 16.56 2.80 33.13
C ARG A 1199 15.46 3.35 32.21
N GLN A 1200 15.76 4.38 31.42
CA GLN A 1200 14.87 4.99 30.43
C GLN A 1200 15.31 4.69 28.98
N GLN A 1201 16.48 4.05 28.83
CA GLN A 1201 16.98 3.37 27.65
C GLN A 1201 17.06 1.86 27.94
#